data_AF-A0A958X3X3-F1
#
_entry.id   AF-A0A958X3X3-F1
#
_cell.length_a   1.000
_cell.length_b   1.000
_cell.length_c   1.000
_cell.angle_alpha   90.00
_cell.angle_beta   90.00
_cell.angle_gamma   90.00
#
_symmetry.space_group_name_H-M   'P 1'
#
loop_
_entity.id
_entity.type
_entity.pdbx_description
1 polymer ?
#
loop_
_entity_poly.entity_id
_entity_poly.type
_entity_poly.pdbx_seq_one_letter_code
_entity_poly.pdbx_strand_id
1 'polypeptide(L)'
;TMTIAENLILGCLIVIFVVVLLLGNFRSGLVVATVIPMCLLFALSLMHIFGVDANLMSLGAIDFGIIIDGAVIIVEYIAFRVTAERMKLASLPADEKQHYLDNIAHHAASKMMHSAVFGQLIIIIVFIPILSLVGVEGKMFKPMALVFSFALVGAMVLCFTYVPVLASMFIKPSDPEKRSISTRLIRFLENMYRPSISWALRSKRLVLSMSVLLLLFTGLLFTRMGGEFVPTLDEGDFVIQPVLKTGLSLSKTAETTTRIEKILKKFPEVEQVVSRIGAAEVPTDPMSMEESDVIIKLKPIKTWTSATSKDDLADKFKSALTEEIPGVDFEFTQPIEMRFNELITGVRADLAIKIFGEDLDILHEKALEIEKAIDGIPGAADISVEKVAGLPQMTVSYNRHNIAKYGLNIEDLNNLITTGFAGASAGTVFEGEKQFDLVIRYDAAHHQDIQHIETASVQLPNGHSLPLSEFATIRYTKGPAKISRDNTKRRIVVGVNVRNRDLESVVNDVRDKINREVKLPTGYTIEYGGQFENLRTARARLTIAVPIALVLIFILLYFAFNSIKEALIIYSAIPLSVVGGVILLYLRDMPFSISAGVGFIALFGIAVLNGIVLIEEFKELKSHGITELNKRILMGTHNRLRPVLLTASAAALGFLPMAISTSAGAEVQRPLATVVIGGLVSATILTLIVLPVLYALFDRKGHRPGGKTAKVIMLLFGIPFLGMGQNTSISLEEALQIAKTNNLGIKASEQRIIQSQQLENTAFDLGRTEFYFNKDQNNIAPNNQALNVFGVNQSFKLPALYKAQRKVLQGKTLLQTDKMEVSQLQLTKMVSRAYYEVVYWKLQLSNYKYLDSLYASFQLAAKKRFDQGETNLLETLTAETKGKEVSLALKQVQASLEKSYVSLHQLLQTDSIVGVSTTRLDRLPLLPLDTANHSELSYLAHSLELSKQQINLEKQRLLPDVSLGYFQGTNGGSGTQFYPGYQIGTSVPLWFKHHKSTIAAAKTETSILDFESKQYAILLEDKYKALTIELKQLEEKLNYYESSGKSLQEKTILHASKAFQNGEINYLEYIQLLGNAQSIETNYLNSLFQYNMTVLEANYLIIGNE
;
A
#
# COMPACT_ATOMS: atom_id res chain seq x y z
N THR A 1 14.99 -29.26 -11.23
CA THR A 1 16.36 -28.71 -11.20
C THR A 1 17.15 -29.37 -10.07
N MET A 2 18.45 -29.60 -10.23
CA MET A 2 19.32 -30.15 -9.15
C MET A 2 19.70 -29.09 -8.09
N THR A 3 19.34 -27.83 -8.30
CA THR A 3 19.72 -26.68 -7.44
C THR A 3 19.44 -26.91 -5.95
N ILE A 4 18.25 -27.40 -5.61
CA ILE A 4 17.86 -27.64 -4.21
C ILE A 4 18.72 -28.74 -3.59
N ALA A 5 18.90 -29.86 -4.31
CA ALA A 5 19.71 -30.97 -3.85
C ALA A 5 21.17 -30.56 -3.68
N GLU A 6 21.74 -29.85 -4.64
CA GLU A 6 23.11 -29.34 -4.60
C GLU A 6 23.31 -28.39 -3.41
N ASN A 7 22.45 -27.38 -3.25
CA ASN A 7 22.54 -26.43 -2.13
C ASN A 7 22.39 -27.12 -0.76
N LEU A 8 21.45 -28.06 -0.62
CA LEU A 8 21.26 -28.81 0.62
C LEU A 8 22.43 -29.74 0.93
N ILE A 9 22.94 -30.48 -0.06
CA ILE A 9 24.09 -31.38 0.12
C ILE A 9 25.33 -30.57 0.49
N LEU A 10 25.60 -29.49 -0.24
CA LEU A 10 26.78 -28.67 -0.03
C LEU A 10 26.70 -27.93 1.32
N GLY A 11 25.51 -27.43 1.69
CA GLY A 11 25.23 -26.88 3.02
C GLY A 11 25.46 -27.90 4.13
N CYS A 12 24.89 -29.11 4.00
CA CYS A 12 25.08 -30.21 4.95
C CYS A 12 26.58 -30.57 5.12
N LEU A 13 27.31 -30.72 4.01
CA LEU A 13 28.74 -31.04 4.05
C LEU A 13 29.58 -29.93 4.69
N ILE A 14 29.29 -28.66 4.40
CA ILE A 14 29.96 -27.52 5.04
C ILE A 14 29.70 -27.51 6.54
N VAL A 15 28.45 -27.69 6.96
CA VAL A 15 28.07 -27.72 8.37
C VAL A 15 28.78 -28.86 9.10
N ILE A 16 28.78 -30.08 8.54
CA ILE A 16 29.50 -31.23 9.10
C ILE A 16 31.00 -30.93 9.22
N PHE A 17 31.60 -30.37 8.16
CA PHE A 17 33.01 -30.01 8.14
C PHE A 17 33.35 -29.01 9.24
N VAL A 18 32.57 -27.94 9.38
CA VAL A 18 32.77 -26.88 10.38
C VAL A 18 32.61 -27.42 11.80
N VAL A 19 31.57 -28.22 12.05
CA VAL A 19 31.32 -28.83 13.36
C VAL A 19 32.46 -29.76 13.76
N VAL A 20 32.90 -30.65 12.86
CA VAL A 20 34.05 -31.55 13.12
C VAL A 20 35.33 -30.75 13.38
N LEU A 21 35.58 -29.72 12.57
CA LEU A 21 36.76 -28.86 12.68
C LEU A 21 36.80 -28.08 14.00
N LEU A 22 35.67 -27.54 14.45
CA LEU A 22 35.60 -26.71 15.66
C LEU A 22 35.46 -27.52 16.95
N LEU A 23 34.77 -28.67 16.95
CA LEU A 23 34.73 -29.60 18.10
C LEU A 23 36.09 -30.26 18.34
N GLY A 24 36.88 -30.50 17.29
CA GLY A 24 38.21 -31.11 17.38
C GLY A 24 38.18 -32.62 17.72
N ASN A 25 37.00 -33.21 17.91
CA ASN A 25 36.76 -34.63 18.08
C ASN A 25 35.81 -35.14 17.00
N PHE A 26 36.32 -36.02 16.13
CA PHE A 26 35.56 -36.59 15.02
C PHE A 26 34.29 -37.33 15.47
N ARG A 27 34.30 -37.98 16.65
CA ARG A 27 33.13 -38.72 17.16
C ARG A 27 32.01 -37.80 17.57
N SER A 28 32.33 -36.72 18.27
CA SER A 28 31.35 -35.70 18.65
C SER A 28 30.73 -35.04 17.41
N GLY A 29 31.54 -34.75 16.39
CA GLY A 29 31.05 -34.23 15.13
C GLY A 29 30.16 -35.22 14.36
N LEU A 30 30.46 -36.52 14.39
CA LEU A 30 29.64 -37.54 13.74
C LEU A 30 28.25 -37.68 14.41
N VAL A 31 28.18 -37.61 15.74
CA VAL A 31 26.90 -37.64 16.48
C VAL A 31 26.02 -36.46 16.09
N VAL A 32 26.59 -35.26 15.93
CA VAL A 32 25.84 -34.11 15.46
C VAL A 32 25.45 -34.27 13.99
N ALA A 33 26.34 -34.80 13.15
CA ALA A 33 26.09 -34.98 11.72
C ALA A 33 24.89 -35.91 11.44
N THR A 34 24.67 -36.95 12.26
CA THR A 34 23.51 -37.86 12.07
C THR A 34 22.16 -37.22 12.41
N VAL A 35 22.15 -36.11 13.16
CA VAL A 35 20.92 -35.36 13.46
C VAL A 35 20.36 -34.68 12.21
N ILE A 36 21.22 -34.21 11.30
CA ILE A 36 20.84 -33.51 10.07
C ILE A 36 19.85 -34.34 9.20
N PRO A 37 20.21 -35.56 8.74
CA PRO A 37 19.32 -36.36 7.89
C PRO A 37 18.06 -36.80 8.64
N MET A 38 18.13 -37.04 9.96
CA MET A 38 16.97 -37.42 10.76
C MET A 38 15.95 -36.28 10.88
N CYS A 39 16.41 -35.03 11.05
CA CYS A 39 15.54 -33.85 11.04
C CYS A 39 14.90 -33.64 9.68
N LEU A 40 15.64 -33.86 8.60
CA LEU A 40 15.12 -33.75 7.24
C LEU A 40 14.03 -34.80 6.96
N LEU A 41 14.26 -36.06 7.34
CA LEU A 41 13.24 -37.12 7.22
C LEU A 41 11.98 -36.77 8.02
N PHE A 42 12.14 -36.24 9.23
CA PHE A 42 11.02 -35.78 10.05
C PHE A 42 10.26 -34.64 9.37
N ALA A 43 10.98 -33.64 8.84
CA ALA A 43 10.36 -32.51 8.12
C ALA A 43 9.61 -32.98 6.87
N LEU A 44 10.20 -33.85 6.05
CA LEU A 44 9.56 -34.43 4.86
C LEU A 44 8.31 -35.27 5.23
N SER A 45 8.36 -36.01 6.34
CA SER A 45 7.20 -36.76 6.84
C SER A 45 6.05 -35.83 7.21
N LEU A 46 6.33 -34.73 7.91
CA LEU A 46 5.32 -33.73 8.24
C LEU A 46 4.84 -32.97 7.00
N MET A 47 5.69 -32.67 6.03
CA MET A 47 5.28 -32.08 4.76
C MET A 47 4.23 -32.94 4.06
N HIS A 48 4.43 -34.27 4.05
CA HIS A 48 3.45 -35.20 3.49
C HIS A 48 2.12 -35.18 4.25
N ILE A 49 2.16 -35.15 5.59
CA ILE A 49 0.96 -35.11 6.44
C ILE A 49 0.18 -33.81 6.28
N PHE A 50 0.87 -32.67 6.17
CA PHE A 50 0.26 -31.34 6.07
C PHE A 50 0.01 -30.88 4.63
N GLY A 51 0.32 -31.71 3.62
CA GLY A 51 0.12 -31.37 2.20
C GLY A 51 0.96 -30.20 1.72
N VAL A 52 2.21 -30.08 2.20
CA VAL A 52 3.14 -29.03 1.80
C VAL A 52 4.04 -29.56 0.67
N ASP A 53 3.98 -28.93 -0.49
CA ASP A 53 4.78 -29.34 -1.65
C ASP A 53 6.30 -29.12 -1.43
N ALA A 54 7.10 -30.05 -1.92
CA ALA A 54 8.55 -29.96 -1.97
C ALA A 54 8.99 -29.18 -3.21
N ASN A 55 9.26 -27.88 -3.05
CA ASN A 55 9.67 -26.97 -4.10
C ASN A 55 10.83 -26.08 -3.64
N LEU A 56 11.29 -25.21 -4.55
CA LEU A 56 12.44 -24.35 -4.28
C LEU A 56 12.20 -23.34 -3.15
N MET A 57 10.95 -22.93 -2.94
CA MET A 57 10.58 -22.00 -1.88
C MET A 57 10.46 -22.71 -0.52
N SER A 58 9.96 -23.95 -0.50
CA SER A 58 9.74 -24.69 0.75
C SER A 58 11.00 -25.35 1.31
N LEU A 59 11.84 -25.95 0.45
CA LEU A 59 13.08 -26.63 0.86
C LEU A 59 14.32 -25.74 0.77
N GLY A 60 14.27 -24.70 -0.06
CA GLY A 60 15.45 -23.93 -0.45
C GLY A 60 16.05 -23.05 0.63
N ALA A 61 15.33 -22.79 1.72
CA ALA A 61 15.81 -21.95 2.82
C ALA A 61 16.09 -22.75 4.11
N ILE A 62 16.18 -24.08 4.02
CA ILE A 62 16.55 -24.93 5.15
C ILE A 62 18.05 -24.79 5.42
N ASP A 63 18.41 -24.18 6.54
CA ASP A 63 19.78 -24.20 7.06
C ASP A 63 19.93 -25.21 8.18
N PHE A 64 20.80 -26.19 7.93
CA PHE A 64 21.12 -27.22 8.90
C PHE A 64 21.87 -26.67 10.11
N GLY A 65 22.62 -25.57 9.97
CA GLY A 65 23.36 -24.97 11.07
C GLY A 65 22.45 -24.48 12.20
N ILE A 66 21.32 -23.84 11.87
CA ILE A 66 20.29 -23.49 12.87
C ILE A 66 19.61 -24.74 13.44
N ILE A 67 19.29 -25.73 12.60
CA ILE A 67 18.56 -26.93 13.01
C ILE A 67 19.35 -27.75 14.04
N ILE A 68 20.66 -27.90 13.85
CA ILE A 68 21.51 -28.69 14.74
C ILE A 68 22.03 -27.91 15.96
N ASP A 69 21.77 -26.61 16.06
CA ASP A 69 22.37 -25.74 17.08
C ASP A 69 22.17 -26.31 18.50
N GLY A 70 20.92 -26.68 18.82
CA GLY A 70 20.59 -27.32 20.10
C GLY A 70 21.34 -28.63 20.34
N ALA A 71 21.50 -29.46 19.30
CA ALA A 71 22.26 -30.71 19.38
C ALA A 71 23.74 -30.45 19.62
N VAL A 72 24.32 -29.43 18.97
CA VAL A 72 25.72 -29.03 19.17
C VAL A 72 25.96 -28.56 20.60
N ILE A 73 25.09 -27.71 21.15
CA ILE A 73 25.20 -27.21 22.53
C ILE A 73 25.22 -28.38 23.53
N ILE A 74 24.32 -29.35 23.36
CA ILE A 74 24.24 -30.54 24.22
C ILE A 74 25.49 -31.41 24.06
N VAL A 75 25.90 -31.72 22.82
CA VAL A 75 27.06 -32.58 22.54
C VAL A 75 28.37 -31.96 23.03
N GLU A 76 28.59 -30.66 22.82
CA GLU A 76 29.80 -29.98 23.30
C GLU A 76 29.84 -29.94 24.83
N TYR A 77 28.70 -29.70 25.49
CA TYR A 77 28.64 -29.72 26.95
C TYR A 77 28.90 -31.12 27.53
N ILE A 78 28.36 -32.18 26.91
CA ILE A 78 28.67 -33.58 27.27
C ILE A 78 30.16 -33.86 27.04
N ALA A 79 30.70 -33.52 25.87
CA ALA A 79 32.11 -33.76 25.54
C ALA A 79 33.07 -33.04 26.50
N PHE A 80 32.74 -31.79 26.86
CA PHE A 80 33.46 -31.01 27.86
C PHE A 80 33.43 -31.68 29.24
N ARG A 81 32.25 -32.09 29.73
CA ARG A 81 32.09 -32.78 31.02
C ARG A 81 32.81 -34.11 31.08
N VAL A 82 32.67 -34.94 30.05
CA VAL A 82 33.35 -36.25 29.92
C VAL A 82 34.88 -36.08 29.93
N THR A 83 35.38 -34.98 29.35
CA THR A 83 36.82 -34.68 29.34
C THR A 83 37.30 -34.11 30.68
N ALA A 84 36.51 -33.25 31.32
CA ALA A 84 36.81 -32.69 32.64
C ALA A 84 36.87 -33.77 33.74
N GLU A 85 36.02 -34.80 33.63
CA GLU A 85 35.95 -35.91 34.60
C GLU A 85 36.77 -37.14 34.19
N ARG A 86 37.69 -36.98 33.22
CA ARG A 86 38.54 -38.07 32.69
C ARG A 86 39.27 -38.86 33.77
N MET A 87 39.81 -38.17 34.79
CA MET A 87 40.55 -38.79 35.90
C MET A 87 39.69 -39.78 36.69
N LYS A 88 38.41 -39.43 36.93
CA LYS A 88 37.43 -40.32 37.58
C LYS A 88 36.96 -41.45 36.64
N LEU A 89 36.77 -41.14 35.35
CA LEU A 89 36.39 -42.12 34.33
C LEU A 89 37.50 -43.15 34.02
N ALA A 90 38.75 -42.85 34.36
CA ALA A 90 39.88 -43.76 34.24
C ALA A 90 40.00 -44.73 35.43
N SER A 91 39.45 -44.38 36.60
CA SER A 91 39.51 -45.19 37.83
C SER A 91 38.33 -46.14 38.04
N LEU A 92 37.28 -46.08 37.20
CA LEU A 92 36.07 -46.89 37.34
C LEU A 92 36.14 -48.22 36.55
N PRO A 93 35.54 -49.32 37.07
CA PRO A 93 35.33 -50.57 36.33
C PRO A 93 34.52 -50.36 35.05
N ALA A 94 34.67 -51.26 34.06
CA ALA A 94 34.02 -51.12 32.74
C ALA A 94 32.48 -51.00 32.80
N ASP A 95 31.83 -51.72 33.72
CA ASP A 95 30.37 -51.73 33.87
C ASP A 95 29.85 -50.44 34.54
N GLU A 96 30.56 -49.92 35.55
CA GLU A 96 30.22 -48.65 36.21
C GLU A 96 30.51 -47.43 35.34
N LYS A 97 31.48 -47.56 34.42
CA LYS A 97 31.89 -46.48 33.53
C LYS A 97 30.77 -46.06 32.57
N GLN A 98 30.00 -47.02 32.02
CA GLN A 98 28.88 -46.70 31.14
C GLN A 98 27.74 -46.04 31.92
N HIS A 99 27.38 -46.56 33.09
CA HIS A 99 26.36 -45.97 33.95
C HIS A 99 26.73 -44.53 34.40
N TYR A 100 28.02 -44.27 34.63
CA TYR A 100 28.51 -42.92 34.93
C TYR A 100 28.43 -41.99 33.70
N LEU A 101 28.77 -42.48 32.50
CA LEU A 101 28.60 -41.73 31.25
C LEU A 101 27.13 -41.42 30.94
N ASP A 102 26.22 -42.36 31.20
CA ASP A 102 24.79 -42.16 31.03
C ASP A 102 24.26 -41.11 32.02
N ASN A 103 24.72 -41.11 33.27
CA ASN A 103 24.41 -40.06 34.24
C ASN A 103 24.97 -38.69 33.83
N ILE A 104 26.21 -38.63 33.33
CA ILE A 104 26.77 -37.38 32.79
C ILE A 104 25.91 -36.89 31.63
N ALA A 105 25.59 -37.76 30.67
CA ALA A 105 24.79 -37.40 29.49
C ALA A 105 23.38 -36.94 29.87
N HIS A 106 22.71 -37.65 30.78
CA HIS A 106 21.37 -37.29 31.24
C HIS A 106 21.37 -35.95 31.99
N HIS A 107 22.31 -35.75 32.92
CA HIS A 107 22.42 -34.50 33.68
C HIS A 107 22.82 -33.33 32.77
N ALA A 108 23.75 -33.56 31.85
CA ALA A 108 24.18 -32.58 30.86
C ALA A 108 23.07 -32.18 29.89
N ALA A 109 22.34 -33.17 29.37
CA ALA A 109 21.19 -32.95 28.51
C ALA A 109 20.12 -32.18 29.26
N SER A 110 19.65 -32.65 30.43
CA SER A 110 18.59 -31.99 31.23
C SER A 110 18.92 -30.54 31.57
N LYS A 111 20.17 -30.23 31.88
CA LYS A 111 20.60 -28.85 32.17
C LYS A 111 20.63 -27.97 30.92
N MET A 112 21.26 -28.42 29.84
CA MET A 112 21.35 -27.65 28.59
C MET A 112 20.00 -27.56 27.87
N MET A 113 19.07 -28.47 28.19
CA MET A 113 17.72 -28.57 27.65
C MET A 113 16.95 -27.26 27.78
N HIS A 114 16.94 -26.65 28.98
CA HIS A 114 16.24 -25.40 29.19
C HIS A 114 16.76 -24.29 28.28
N SER A 115 18.08 -24.16 28.11
CA SER A 115 18.61 -23.11 27.23
C SER A 115 18.39 -23.40 25.74
N ALA A 116 18.59 -24.65 25.31
CA ALA A 116 18.49 -25.04 23.91
C ALA A 116 17.04 -25.03 23.38
N VAL A 117 16.11 -25.60 24.16
CA VAL A 117 14.69 -25.70 23.79
C VAL A 117 14.01 -24.33 23.76
N PHE A 118 14.26 -23.48 24.76
CA PHE A 118 13.66 -22.14 24.78
C PHE A 118 14.16 -21.31 23.59
N GLY A 119 15.43 -21.43 23.21
CA GLY A 119 15.95 -20.79 22.01
C GLY A 119 15.30 -21.32 20.72
N GLN A 120 15.15 -22.64 20.58
CA GLN A 120 14.43 -23.24 19.43
C GLN A 120 12.95 -22.80 19.37
N LEU A 121 12.28 -22.72 20.52
CA LEU A 121 10.89 -22.25 20.62
C LEU A 121 10.75 -20.77 20.26
N ILE A 122 11.72 -19.93 20.65
CA ILE A 122 11.79 -18.54 20.19
C ILE A 122 11.91 -18.49 18.66
N ILE A 123 12.79 -19.30 18.06
CA ILE A 123 12.94 -19.34 16.60
C ILE A 123 11.61 -19.76 15.93
N ILE A 124 10.91 -20.78 16.43
CA ILE A 124 9.60 -21.19 15.89
C ILE A 124 8.57 -20.06 15.99
N ILE A 125 8.45 -19.40 17.15
CA ILE A 125 7.46 -18.33 17.36
C ILE A 125 7.73 -17.13 16.45
N VAL A 126 9.00 -16.85 16.16
CA VAL A 126 9.40 -15.79 15.24
C VAL A 126 8.93 -16.04 13.80
N PHE A 127 8.66 -17.28 13.41
CA PHE A 127 8.04 -17.61 12.12
C PHE A 127 6.50 -17.53 12.11
N ILE A 128 5.83 -17.45 13.27
CA ILE A 128 4.35 -17.34 13.33
C ILE A 128 3.83 -16.11 12.57
N PRO A 129 4.43 -14.91 12.66
CA PRO A 129 3.96 -13.76 11.90
C PRO A 129 4.07 -13.95 10.38
N ILE A 130 5.03 -14.76 9.90
CA ILE A 130 5.12 -15.12 8.48
C ILE A 130 3.93 -15.99 8.06
N LEU A 131 3.42 -16.85 8.96
CA LEU A 131 2.19 -17.61 8.72
C LEU A 131 0.94 -16.72 8.63
N SER A 132 1.01 -15.44 9.02
CA SER A 132 -0.10 -14.50 8.87
C SER A 132 -0.19 -13.87 7.47
N LEU A 133 0.86 -13.99 6.64
CA LEU A 133 0.87 -13.48 5.27
C LEU A 133 -0.22 -14.16 4.41
N VAL A 134 -1.02 -13.37 3.69
CA VAL A 134 -2.14 -13.84 2.83
C VAL A 134 -1.82 -13.54 1.37
N GLY A 135 -2.55 -14.09 0.39
CA GLY A 135 -2.32 -13.78 -1.02
C GLY A 135 -1.03 -14.41 -1.54
N VAL A 136 -0.34 -13.67 -2.42
CA VAL A 136 0.81 -14.16 -3.19
C VAL A 136 2.01 -14.42 -2.29
N GLU A 137 2.35 -13.47 -1.42
CA GLU A 137 3.44 -13.61 -0.45
C GLU A 137 3.20 -14.77 0.52
N GLY A 138 1.93 -14.99 0.90
CA GLY A 138 1.55 -16.11 1.76
C GLY A 138 1.79 -17.46 1.06
N LYS A 139 1.39 -17.58 -0.21
CA LYS A 139 1.62 -18.81 -1.00
C LYS A 139 3.10 -19.11 -1.20
N MET A 140 3.93 -18.08 -1.30
CA MET A 140 5.38 -18.21 -1.47
C MET A 140 6.12 -18.55 -0.17
N PHE A 141 5.84 -17.86 0.93
CA PHE A 141 6.66 -17.94 2.15
C PHE A 141 6.06 -18.79 3.29
N LYS A 142 4.76 -19.09 3.30
CA LYS A 142 4.18 -20.00 4.31
C LYS A 142 4.76 -21.41 4.26
N PRO A 143 4.90 -22.05 3.07
CA PRO A 143 5.51 -23.38 2.99
C PRO A 143 6.92 -23.40 3.60
N MET A 144 7.71 -22.37 3.31
CA MET A 144 9.05 -22.21 3.87
C MET A 144 9.05 -22.18 5.40
N ALA A 145 8.19 -21.35 6.01
CA ALA A 145 8.07 -21.22 7.46
C ALA A 145 7.59 -22.53 8.13
N LEU A 146 6.67 -23.26 7.50
CA LEU A 146 6.18 -24.55 7.99
C LEU A 146 7.27 -25.60 7.98
N VAL A 147 7.98 -25.76 6.86
CA VAL A 147 9.05 -26.75 6.72
C VAL A 147 10.18 -26.49 7.72
N PHE A 148 10.56 -25.22 7.90
CA PHE A 148 11.55 -24.84 8.89
C PHE A 148 11.10 -25.16 10.32
N SER A 149 9.83 -24.88 10.63
CA SER A 149 9.23 -25.22 11.93
C SER A 149 9.18 -26.74 12.15
N PHE A 150 8.82 -27.53 11.13
CA PHE A 150 8.81 -28.99 11.19
C PHE A 150 10.21 -29.56 11.44
N ALA A 151 11.23 -29.03 10.76
CA ALA A 151 12.62 -29.43 10.98
C ALA A 151 13.10 -29.10 12.40
N LEU A 152 12.76 -27.93 12.93
CA LEU A 152 13.09 -27.54 14.32
C LEU A 152 12.37 -28.39 15.37
N VAL A 153 11.08 -28.69 15.17
CA VAL A 153 10.34 -29.59 16.04
C VAL A 153 10.98 -30.99 16.02
N GLY A 154 11.37 -31.48 14.84
CA GLY A 154 12.11 -32.74 14.70
C GLY A 154 13.45 -32.70 15.45
N ALA A 155 14.23 -31.65 15.29
CA ALA A 155 15.50 -31.45 15.99
C ALA A 155 15.32 -31.41 17.51
N MET A 156 14.28 -30.71 17.99
CA MET A 156 13.93 -30.63 19.41
C MET A 156 13.60 -32.03 19.97
N VAL A 157 12.77 -32.81 19.29
CA VAL A 157 12.45 -34.20 19.68
C VAL A 157 13.70 -35.08 19.71
N LEU A 158 14.58 -34.96 18.70
CA LEU A 158 15.83 -35.72 18.63
C LEU A 158 16.83 -35.30 19.72
N CYS A 159 16.85 -34.02 20.12
CA CYS A 159 17.68 -33.54 21.23
C CYS A 159 17.26 -34.14 22.58
N PHE A 160 15.97 -34.44 22.78
CA PHE A 160 15.48 -35.10 23.99
C PHE A 160 15.75 -36.60 24.02
N THR A 161 15.78 -37.26 22.86
CA THR A 161 15.74 -38.72 22.76
C THR A 161 17.05 -39.28 22.21
N TYR A 162 17.39 -38.93 20.98
CA TYR A 162 18.47 -39.55 20.21
C TYR A 162 19.86 -39.02 20.59
N VAL A 163 20.01 -37.70 20.75
CA VAL A 163 21.32 -37.05 20.97
C VAL A 163 21.98 -37.51 22.28
N PRO A 164 21.30 -37.54 23.45
CA PRO A 164 21.93 -37.95 24.71
C PRO A 164 22.38 -39.41 24.70
N VAL A 165 21.59 -40.29 24.08
CA VAL A 165 21.89 -41.73 23.96
C VAL A 165 23.12 -41.97 23.09
N LEU A 166 23.17 -41.36 21.91
CA LEU A 166 24.35 -41.50 21.05
C LEU A 166 25.59 -40.84 21.65
N ALA A 167 25.42 -39.71 22.34
CA ALA A 167 26.51 -39.04 23.01
C ALA A 167 27.14 -39.94 24.09
N SER A 168 26.34 -40.63 24.92
CA SER A 168 26.86 -41.52 25.96
C SER A 168 27.52 -42.79 25.39
N MET A 169 27.06 -43.28 24.23
CA MET A 169 27.63 -44.45 23.56
C MET A 169 28.94 -44.15 22.80
N PHE A 170 29.03 -43.01 22.11
CA PHE A 170 30.13 -42.75 21.16
C PHE A 170 31.19 -41.76 21.67
N ILE A 171 30.85 -40.84 22.57
CA ILE A 171 31.81 -39.84 23.07
C ILE A 171 32.74 -40.49 24.11
N LYS A 172 34.06 -40.33 23.90
CA LYS A 172 35.09 -40.77 24.85
C LYS A 172 35.93 -39.57 25.32
N PRO A 173 36.55 -39.66 26.51
CA PRO A 173 37.43 -38.59 27.00
C PRO A 173 38.55 -38.30 26.00
N SER A 174 38.67 -37.03 25.58
CA SER A 174 39.77 -36.58 24.72
C SER A 174 40.99 -36.17 25.53
N ASP A 175 42.18 -36.27 24.93
CA ASP A 175 43.43 -35.82 25.56
C ASP A 175 43.53 -34.29 25.51
N PRO A 176 43.56 -33.58 26.65
CA PRO A 176 43.64 -32.10 26.67
C PRO A 176 44.95 -31.57 26.08
N GLU A 177 46.02 -32.36 26.12
CA GLU A 177 47.35 -32.00 25.61
C GLU A 177 47.52 -32.23 24.11
N LYS A 178 46.57 -32.92 23.45
CA LYS A 178 46.65 -33.18 22.01
C LYS A 178 46.42 -31.87 21.24
N ARG A 179 47.45 -31.42 20.52
CA ARG A 179 47.38 -30.22 19.65
C ARG A 179 46.54 -30.53 18.40
N SER A 180 45.22 -30.48 18.53
CA SER A 180 44.27 -30.48 17.41
C SER A 180 44.31 -29.14 16.66
N ILE A 181 43.97 -29.15 15.37
CA ILE A 181 43.80 -27.93 14.56
C ILE A 181 42.78 -26.99 15.23
N SER A 182 41.72 -27.58 15.81
CA SER A 182 40.71 -26.90 16.62
C SER A 182 41.33 -26.11 17.79
N THR A 183 42.19 -26.74 18.59
CA THR A 183 42.76 -26.10 19.79
C THR A 183 43.74 -24.99 19.44
N ARG A 184 44.41 -25.05 18.27
CA ARG A 184 45.23 -23.96 17.75
C ARG A 184 44.38 -22.76 17.30
N LEU A 185 43.29 -23.02 16.57
CA LEU A 185 42.38 -21.98 16.08
C LEU A 185 41.68 -21.25 17.24
N ILE A 186 41.09 -22.01 18.18
CA ILE A 186 40.40 -21.44 19.34
C ILE A 186 41.38 -20.64 20.21
N ARG A 187 42.61 -21.14 20.45
CA ARG A 187 43.62 -20.40 21.23
C ARG A 187 44.04 -19.10 20.55
N PHE A 188 44.12 -19.07 19.22
CA PHE A 188 44.37 -17.84 18.47
C PHE A 188 43.22 -16.82 18.67
N LEU A 189 41.98 -17.28 18.56
CA LEU A 189 40.79 -16.44 18.78
C LEU A 189 40.68 -15.96 20.24
N GLU A 190 40.99 -16.81 21.22
CA GLU A 190 41.07 -16.44 22.64
C GLU A 190 42.12 -15.36 22.90
N ASN A 191 43.31 -15.50 22.31
CA ASN A 191 44.40 -14.53 22.46
C ASN A 191 44.05 -13.16 21.85
N MET A 192 43.24 -13.13 20.79
CA MET A 192 42.72 -11.89 20.20
C MET A 192 41.52 -11.33 21.00
N TYR A 193 40.67 -12.20 21.53
CA TYR A 193 39.46 -11.81 22.25
C TYR A 193 39.74 -11.26 23.65
N ARG A 194 40.63 -11.90 24.42
CA ARG A 194 40.98 -11.50 25.80
C ARG A 194 41.40 -10.03 25.95
N PRO A 195 42.32 -9.47 25.13
CA PRO A 195 42.65 -8.06 25.22
C PRO A 195 41.46 -7.17 24.83
N SER A 196 40.70 -7.56 23.80
CA SER A 196 39.54 -6.83 23.28
C SER A 196 38.43 -6.66 24.33
N ILE A 197 38.03 -7.75 25.01
CA ILE A 197 37.02 -7.68 26.07
C ILE A 197 37.52 -6.92 27.30
N SER A 198 38.81 -7.06 27.66
CA SER A 198 39.41 -6.31 28.77
C SER A 198 39.43 -4.80 28.51
N TRP A 199 39.62 -4.39 27.25
CA TRP A 199 39.54 -2.99 26.83
C TRP A 199 38.10 -2.51 26.80
N ALA A 200 37.17 -3.31 26.27
CA ALA A 200 35.75 -2.99 26.23
C ALA A 200 35.16 -2.75 27.64
N LEU A 201 35.55 -3.57 28.62
CA LEU A 201 35.15 -3.40 30.01
C LEU A 201 35.74 -2.17 30.70
N ARG A 202 36.90 -1.66 30.25
CA ARG A 202 37.50 -0.41 30.74
C ARG A 202 36.84 0.81 30.09
N SER A 203 36.54 0.74 28.79
CA SER A 203 36.03 1.84 27.97
C SER A 203 34.53 1.72 27.65
N LYS A 204 33.70 1.33 28.63
CA LYS A 204 32.27 0.99 28.46
C LYS A 204 31.45 2.02 27.67
N ARG A 205 31.67 3.32 27.93
CA ARG A 205 30.94 4.42 27.26
C ARG A 205 31.28 4.53 25.78
N LEU A 206 32.54 4.31 25.42
CA LEU A 206 33.02 4.41 24.04
C LEU A 206 32.44 3.26 23.21
N VAL A 207 32.47 2.03 23.74
CA VAL A 207 31.90 0.85 23.06
C VAL A 207 30.40 1.04 22.79
N LEU A 208 29.62 1.47 23.78
CA LEU A 208 28.19 1.71 23.60
C LEU A 208 27.90 2.85 22.61
N SER A 209 28.68 3.94 22.67
CA SER A 209 28.55 5.05 21.72
C SER A 209 28.84 4.60 20.28
N MET A 210 29.85 3.74 20.09
CA MET A 210 30.20 3.20 18.79
C MET A 210 29.11 2.29 18.25
N SER A 211 28.54 1.40 19.08
CA SER A 211 27.41 0.54 18.69
C SER A 211 26.19 1.35 18.27
N VAL A 212 25.86 2.43 19.00
CA VAL A 212 24.77 3.35 18.65
C VAL A 212 25.04 4.08 17.35
N LEU A 213 26.25 4.62 17.17
CA LEU A 213 26.62 5.35 15.97
C LEU A 213 26.59 4.44 14.74
N LEU A 214 27.02 3.19 14.90
CA LEU A 214 26.97 2.19 13.85
C LEU A 214 25.52 1.83 13.49
N LEU A 215 24.63 1.68 14.49
CA LEU A 215 23.20 1.48 14.27
C LEU A 215 22.55 2.67 13.53
N LEU A 216 22.88 3.91 13.90
CA LEU A 216 22.40 5.11 13.21
C LEU A 216 22.91 5.18 11.77
N PHE A 217 24.17 4.84 11.54
CA PHE A 217 24.77 4.78 10.21
C PHE A 217 24.08 3.72 9.34
N THR A 218 23.83 2.53 9.87
CA THR A 218 23.04 1.50 9.19
C THR A 218 21.62 1.98 8.91
N GLY A 219 20.96 2.67 9.84
CA GLY A 219 19.64 3.26 9.62
C GLY A 219 19.63 4.22 8.43
N LEU A 220 20.66 5.06 8.29
CA LEU A 220 20.82 5.97 7.15
C LEU A 220 21.07 5.21 5.84
N LEU A 221 21.90 4.15 5.85
CA LEU A 221 22.07 3.28 4.69
C LEU A 221 20.76 2.62 4.26
N PHE A 222 19.98 2.12 5.23
CA PHE A 222 18.70 1.48 4.96
C PHE A 222 17.70 2.43 4.27
N THR A 223 17.67 3.71 4.66
CA THR A 223 16.79 4.70 3.99
C THR A 223 17.15 4.99 2.53
N ARG A 224 18.35 4.60 2.08
CA ARG A 224 18.78 4.74 0.69
C ARG A 224 18.63 3.46 -0.13
N MET A 225 18.27 2.35 0.50
CA MET A 225 18.06 1.10 -0.22
C MET A 225 16.72 1.11 -0.95
N GLY A 226 16.73 0.60 -2.17
CA GLY A 226 15.54 0.33 -2.96
C GLY A 226 14.72 -0.85 -2.44
N GLY A 227 13.54 -1.03 -3.01
CA GLY A 227 12.58 -2.06 -2.61
C GLY A 227 12.02 -2.86 -3.77
N GLU A 228 11.88 -4.16 -3.59
CA GLU A 228 11.26 -5.06 -4.57
C GLU A 228 10.44 -6.16 -3.86
N PHE A 229 9.45 -6.75 -4.54
CA PHE A 229 8.61 -7.78 -3.93
C PHE A 229 9.41 -9.07 -3.66
N VAL A 230 9.88 -9.68 -4.74
CA VAL A 230 10.77 -10.84 -4.74
C VAL A 230 11.75 -10.59 -5.89
N PRO A 231 13.05 -10.94 -5.74
CA PRO A 231 13.99 -10.86 -6.86
C PRO A 231 13.47 -11.67 -8.05
N THR A 232 13.73 -11.19 -9.26
CA THR A 232 13.33 -11.89 -10.49
C THR A 232 13.97 -13.28 -10.53
N LEU A 233 13.15 -14.33 -10.66
CA LEU A 233 13.66 -15.70 -10.76
C LEU A 233 14.13 -15.93 -12.19
N ASP A 234 15.38 -16.36 -12.38
CA ASP A 234 15.83 -16.78 -13.71
C ASP A 234 15.31 -18.19 -14.03
N GLU A 235 14.46 -18.28 -15.04
CA GLU A 235 13.89 -19.53 -15.56
C GLU A 235 14.80 -20.20 -16.60
N GLY A 236 15.84 -19.51 -17.05
CA GLY A 236 16.74 -19.94 -18.12
C GLY A 236 16.22 -19.66 -19.53
N ASP A 237 14.90 -19.58 -19.72
CA ASP A 237 14.26 -19.36 -21.02
C ASP A 237 13.71 -17.93 -21.16
N PHE A 238 13.35 -17.54 -22.39
CA PHE A 238 12.72 -16.25 -22.70
C PHE A 238 11.33 -16.44 -23.31
N VAL A 239 10.49 -15.43 -23.11
CA VAL A 239 9.32 -15.17 -23.96
C VAL A 239 9.48 -13.77 -24.54
N ILE A 240 9.34 -13.66 -25.85
CA ILE A 240 9.28 -12.39 -26.57
C ILE A 240 7.86 -12.19 -27.07
N GLN A 241 7.27 -11.04 -26.75
CA GLN A 241 5.97 -10.63 -27.25
C GLN A 241 6.15 -9.46 -28.22
N PRO A 242 5.93 -9.66 -29.53
CA PRO A 242 5.90 -8.56 -30.48
C PRO A 242 4.60 -7.77 -30.37
N VAL A 243 4.69 -6.46 -30.20
CA VAL A 243 3.54 -5.55 -30.16
C VAL A 243 3.15 -5.21 -31.60
N LEU A 244 2.31 -6.05 -32.20
CA LEU A 244 1.82 -5.86 -33.57
C LEU A 244 0.66 -4.84 -33.64
N LYS A 245 0.40 -4.33 -34.85
CA LYS A 245 -0.75 -3.43 -35.08
C LYS A 245 -2.07 -4.18 -34.94
N THR A 246 -3.05 -3.53 -34.31
CA THR A 246 -4.41 -4.08 -34.13
C THR A 246 -5.08 -4.38 -35.45
N GLY A 247 -5.75 -5.54 -35.54
CA GLY A 247 -6.44 -5.98 -36.76
C GLY A 247 -5.53 -6.54 -37.85
N LEU A 248 -4.30 -6.94 -37.52
CA LEU A 248 -3.45 -7.71 -38.42
C LEU A 248 -4.12 -9.07 -38.73
N SER A 249 -4.05 -9.53 -39.98
CA SER A 249 -4.58 -10.86 -40.33
C SER A 249 -3.70 -11.96 -39.74
N LEU A 250 -4.32 -13.09 -39.35
CA LEU A 250 -3.61 -14.26 -38.84
C LEU A 250 -2.47 -14.71 -39.77
N SER A 251 -2.70 -14.70 -41.09
CA SER A 251 -1.67 -15.05 -42.08
C SER A 251 -0.47 -14.10 -42.00
N LYS A 252 -0.69 -12.80 -41.83
CA LYS A 252 0.40 -11.82 -41.72
C LYS A 252 1.10 -11.89 -40.36
N THR A 253 0.36 -12.17 -39.29
CA THR A 253 0.92 -12.46 -37.96
C THR A 253 1.83 -13.67 -38.01
N ALA A 254 1.39 -14.76 -38.65
CA ALA A 254 2.19 -15.97 -38.82
C ALA A 254 3.46 -15.72 -39.65
N GLU A 255 3.36 -14.95 -40.75
CA GLU A 255 4.52 -14.57 -41.56
C GLU A 255 5.55 -13.76 -40.74
N THR A 256 5.07 -12.77 -39.98
CA THR A 256 5.92 -11.89 -39.15
C THR A 256 6.58 -12.68 -38.03
N THR A 257 5.82 -13.52 -37.35
CA THR A 257 6.31 -14.37 -36.25
C THR A 257 7.32 -15.41 -36.75
N THR A 258 7.06 -16.03 -37.91
CA THR A 258 8.02 -16.95 -38.56
C THR A 258 9.33 -16.23 -38.91
N ARG A 259 9.28 -14.94 -39.27
CA ARG A 259 10.47 -14.15 -39.51
C ARG A 259 11.27 -13.89 -38.22
N ILE A 260 10.58 -13.56 -37.13
CA ILE A 260 11.17 -13.43 -35.79
C ILE A 260 11.89 -14.74 -35.39
N GLU A 261 11.24 -15.89 -35.54
CA GLU A 261 11.82 -17.20 -35.26
C GLU A 261 13.14 -17.43 -36.02
N LYS A 262 13.16 -17.10 -37.33
CA LYS A 262 14.35 -17.26 -38.17
C LYS A 262 15.50 -16.37 -37.73
N ILE A 263 15.22 -15.15 -37.26
CA ILE A 263 16.24 -14.22 -36.76
C ILE A 263 16.84 -14.76 -35.46
N LEU A 264 15.98 -15.12 -34.50
CA LEU A 264 16.40 -15.63 -33.19
C LEU A 264 17.20 -16.94 -33.30
N LYS A 265 16.81 -17.81 -34.22
CA LYS A 265 17.52 -19.09 -34.46
C LYS A 265 18.94 -18.92 -35.04
N LYS A 266 19.34 -17.72 -35.48
CA LYS A 266 20.73 -17.42 -35.88
C LYS A 266 21.67 -17.38 -34.67
N PHE A 267 21.16 -17.13 -33.47
CA PHE A 267 21.98 -17.02 -32.27
C PHE A 267 22.38 -18.42 -31.75
N PRO A 268 23.68 -18.67 -31.48
CA PRO A 268 24.14 -19.99 -31.06
C PRO A 268 23.62 -20.42 -29.68
N GLU A 269 23.17 -19.47 -28.86
CA GLU A 269 22.57 -19.69 -27.53
C GLU A 269 21.18 -20.33 -27.61
N VAL A 270 20.46 -20.15 -28.72
CA VAL A 270 19.07 -20.62 -28.87
C VAL A 270 19.05 -22.10 -29.22
N GLU A 271 18.33 -22.90 -28.43
CA GLU A 271 18.08 -24.33 -28.69
C GLU A 271 16.82 -24.52 -29.53
N GLN A 272 15.73 -23.87 -29.13
CA GLN A 272 14.43 -24.00 -29.76
C GLN A 272 13.66 -22.69 -29.68
N VAL A 273 12.87 -22.40 -30.72
CA VAL A 273 11.90 -21.30 -30.73
C VAL A 273 10.54 -21.90 -31.03
N VAL A 274 9.54 -21.56 -30.24
CA VAL A 274 8.15 -21.99 -30.40
C VAL A 274 7.26 -20.76 -30.29
N SER A 275 6.49 -20.48 -31.34
CA SER A 275 5.55 -19.37 -31.31
C SER A 275 4.12 -19.84 -31.16
N ARG A 276 3.36 -19.13 -30.33
CA ARG A 276 1.92 -19.31 -30.15
C ARG A 276 1.22 -18.04 -30.59
N ILE A 277 0.22 -18.14 -31.45
CA ILE A 277 -0.51 -17.00 -32.02
C ILE A 277 -1.99 -17.16 -31.65
N GLY A 278 -2.59 -16.12 -31.06
CA GLY A 278 -3.97 -16.13 -30.62
C GLY A 278 -4.29 -17.15 -29.52
N ALA A 279 -5.58 -17.32 -29.24
CA ALA A 279 -6.07 -18.21 -28.19
C ALA A 279 -5.99 -19.70 -28.60
N ALA A 280 -5.70 -20.55 -27.62
CA ALA A 280 -5.83 -22.00 -27.77
C ALA A 280 -7.32 -22.44 -27.78
N GLU A 281 -7.60 -23.64 -28.27
CA GLU A 281 -8.95 -24.23 -28.33
C GLU A 281 -9.62 -24.29 -26.94
N VAL A 282 -8.82 -24.47 -25.88
CA VAL A 282 -9.26 -24.23 -24.50
C VAL A 282 -8.83 -22.80 -24.13
N PRO A 283 -9.76 -21.82 -24.09
CA PRO A 283 -9.44 -20.42 -23.91
C PRO A 283 -9.11 -20.13 -22.43
N THR A 284 -7.91 -20.54 -22.02
CA THR A 284 -7.32 -20.14 -20.73
C THR A 284 -6.74 -18.73 -20.77
N ASP A 285 -6.52 -18.20 -21.97
CA ASP A 285 -5.90 -16.90 -22.24
C ASP A 285 -6.63 -16.23 -23.43
N PRO A 286 -7.23 -15.04 -23.25
CA PRO A 286 -7.97 -14.34 -24.29
C PRO A 286 -7.05 -13.55 -25.23
N MET A 287 -6.14 -14.24 -25.93
CA MET A 287 -5.27 -13.63 -26.95
C MET A 287 -6.01 -13.40 -28.27
N SER A 288 -5.87 -12.20 -28.83
CA SER A 288 -6.36 -11.89 -30.19
C SER A 288 -5.43 -12.44 -31.28
N MET A 289 -5.87 -12.45 -32.54
CA MET A 289 -5.13 -13.03 -33.67
C MET A 289 -3.82 -12.30 -34.04
N GLU A 290 -3.65 -11.07 -33.57
CA GLU A 290 -2.42 -10.28 -33.68
C GLU A 290 -1.47 -10.48 -32.49
N GLU A 291 -1.91 -11.08 -31.40
CA GLU A 291 -1.05 -11.34 -30.24
C GLU A 291 -0.29 -12.65 -30.45
N SER A 292 1.01 -12.64 -30.14
CA SER A 292 1.82 -13.85 -30.15
C SER A 292 2.83 -13.92 -29.00
N ASP A 293 3.08 -15.13 -28.54
CA ASP A 293 4.12 -15.46 -27.56
C ASP A 293 5.21 -16.26 -28.28
N VAL A 294 6.41 -15.69 -28.39
CA VAL A 294 7.58 -16.37 -28.96
C VAL A 294 8.43 -16.92 -27.81
N ILE A 295 8.25 -18.20 -27.49
CA ILE A 295 8.96 -18.90 -26.43
C ILE A 295 10.29 -19.40 -26.95
N ILE A 296 11.38 -19.01 -26.29
CA ILE A 296 12.75 -19.31 -26.68
C ILE A 296 13.37 -20.16 -25.58
N LYS A 297 13.69 -21.40 -25.93
CA LYS A 297 14.48 -22.28 -25.08
C LYS A 297 15.96 -22.02 -25.31
N LEU A 298 16.68 -21.71 -24.24
CA LEU A 298 18.11 -21.38 -24.31
C LEU A 298 18.98 -22.55 -23.86
N LYS A 299 20.19 -22.60 -24.40
CA LYS A 299 21.25 -23.49 -23.88
C LYS A 299 21.71 -23.00 -22.50
N PRO A 300 22.31 -23.86 -21.67
CA PRO A 300 22.85 -23.44 -20.38
C PRO A 300 23.86 -22.28 -20.51
N ILE A 301 23.79 -21.27 -19.64
CA ILE A 301 24.60 -20.03 -19.69
C ILE A 301 26.11 -20.29 -19.88
N LYS A 302 26.63 -21.38 -19.29
CA LYS A 302 28.06 -21.75 -19.39
C LYS A 302 28.53 -22.06 -20.82
N THR A 303 27.62 -22.31 -21.77
CA THR A 303 27.95 -22.63 -23.17
C THR A 303 27.75 -21.45 -24.13
N TRP A 304 27.39 -20.27 -23.62
CA TRP A 304 27.13 -19.08 -24.42
C TRP A 304 28.44 -18.50 -24.98
N THR A 305 28.37 -17.97 -26.20
CA THR A 305 29.55 -17.43 -26.90
C THR A 305 29.36 -15.97 -27.33
N SER A 306 28.11 -15.56 -27.59
CA SER A 306 27.77 -14.23 -28.07
C SER A 306 27.44 -13.25 -26.95
N ALA A 307 27.00 -13.72 -25.77
CA ALA A 307 26.58 -12.88 -24.64
C ALA A 307 27.10 -13.39 -23.29
N THR A 308 27.29 -12.48 -22.34
CA THR A 308 27.77 -12.81 -20.97
C THR A 308 26.66 -12.93 -19.94
N SER A 309 25.52 -12.28 -20.17
CA SER A 309 24.36 -12.31 -19.29
C SER A 309 23.07 -12.38 -20.11
N LYS A 310 21.99 -12.77 -19.43
CA LYS A 310 20.65 -12.85 -20.03
C LYS A 310 20.19 -11.48 -20.55
N ASP A 311 20.41 -10.42 -19.79
CA ASP A 311 20.08 -9.05 -20.21
C ASP A 311 20.89 -8.60 -21.45
N ASP A 312 22.19 -8.92 -21.49
CA ASP A 312 23.04 -8.63 -22.67
C ASP A 312 22.58 -9.42 -23.91
N LEU A 313 22.09 -10.65 -23.73
CA LEU A 313 21.48 -11.42 -24.81
C LEU A 313 20.14 -10.82 -25.26
N ALA A 314 19.31 -10.33 -24.32
CA ALA A 314 18.06 -9.64 -24.64
C ALA A 314 18.30 -8.35 -25.44
N ASP A 315 19.31 -7.56 -25.08
CA ASP A 315 19.68 -6.35 -25.82
C ASP A 315 20.17 -6.67 -27.24
N LYS A 316 20.89 -7.78 -27.40
CA LYS A 316 21.31 -8.30 -28.73
C LYS A 316 20.13 -8.79 -29.55
N PHE A 317 19.19 -9.52 -28.95
CA PHE A 317 17.95 -9.91 -29.60
C PHE A 317 17.15 -8.68 -30.02
N LYS A 318 16.96 -7.72 -29.12
CA LYS A 318 16.24 -6.47 -29.39
C LYS A 318 16.85 -5.70 -30.55
N SER A 319 18.17 -5.56 -30.57
CA SER A 319 18.89 -4.89 -31.66
C SER A 319 18.68 -5.60 -32.99
N ALA A 320 18.88 -6.93 -33.05
CA ALA A 320 18.71 -7.72 -34.27
C ALA A 320 17.27 -7.71 -34.80
N LEU A 321 16.28 -7.76 -33.89
CA LEU A 321 14.86 -7.72 -34.25
C LEU A 321 14.44 -6.34 -34.76
N THR A 322 14.89 -5.27 -34.11
CA THR A 322 14.55 -3.88 -34.49
C THR A 322 15.17 -3.48 -35.83
N GLU A 323 16.38 -3.96 -36.13
CA GLU A 323 17.04 -3.73 -37.42
C GLU A 323 16.32 -4.42 -38.60
N GLU A 324 15.84 -5.66 -38.42
CA GLU A 324 15.20 -6.43 -39.49
C GLU A 324 13.69 -6.18 -39.62
N ILE A 325 13.00 -5.79 -38.54
CA ILE A 325 11.55 -5.59 -38.48
C ILE A 325 11.25 -4.19 -37.91
N PRO A 326 11.32 -3.14 -38.74
CA PRO A 326 11.08 -1.77 -38.27
C PRO A 326 9.62 -1.53 -37.91
N GLY A 327 9.39 -0.78 -36.81
CA GLY A 327 8.06 -0.35 -36.37
C GLY A 327 7.27 -1.39 -35.58
N VAL A 328 7.95 -2.39 -35.01
CA VAL A 328 7.39 -3.34 -34.03
C VAL A 328 8.19 -3.21 -32.74
N ASP A 329 7.49 -3.04 -31.62
CA ASP A 329 8.10 -3.07 -30.29
C ASP A 329 8.13 -4.51 -29.77
N PHE A 330 9.13 -4.82 -28.94
CA PHE A 330 9.33 -6.17 -28.41
C PHE A 330 9.43 -6.12 -26.89
N GLU A 331 8.54 -6.83 -26.22
CA GLU A 331 8.59 -7.03 -24.77
C GLU A 331 9.32 -8.35 -24.47
N PHE A 332 10.31 -8.32 -23.59
CA PHE A 332 11.03 -9.51 -23.16
C PHE A 332 10.70 -9.83 -21.71
N THR A 333 10.31 -11.09 -21.48
CA THR A 333 9.95 -11.64 -20.18
C THR A 333 10.29 -13.13 -20.12
N GLN A 334 9.76 -13.85 -19.14
CA GLN A 334 9.98 -15.28 -18.92
C GLN A 334 8.65 -16.02 -18.81
N PRO A 335 8.59 -17.31 -19.16
CA PRO A 335 7.31 -18.03 -19.24
C PRO A 335 6.47 -18.03 -17.95
N ILE A 336 7.06 -18.35 -16.81
CA ILE A 336 6.35 -18.43 -15.51
C ILE A 336 6.09 -17.03 -14.98
N GLU A 337 7.06 -16.12 -15.05
CA GLU A 337 6.94 -14.73 -14.63
C GLU A 337 5.80 -14.01 -15.36
N MET A 338 5.74 -14.13 -16.69
CA MET A 338 4.67 -13.55 -17.50
C MET A 338 3.30 -14.07 -17.06
N ARG A 339 3.15 -15.38 -16.88
CA ARG A 339 1.88 -15.99 -16.45
C ARG A 339 1.50 -15.60 -15.03
N PHE A 340 2.48 -15.50 -14.16
CA PHE A 340 2.30 -15.09 -12.79
C PHE A 340 1.81 -13.64 -12.71
N ASN A 341 2.47 -12.72 -13.42
CA ASN A 341 2.07 -11.32 -13.50
C ASN A 341 0.65 -11.18 -14.08
N GLU A 342 0.35 -11.90 -15.17
CA GLU A 342 -0.94 -11.88 -15.84
C GLU A 342 -2.07 -12.41 -14.95
N LEU A 343 -1.86 -13.54 -14.25
CA LEU A 343 -2.87 -14.12 -13.36
C LEU A 343 -3.16 -13.28 -12.13
N ILE A 344 -2.14 -12.60 -11.58
CA ILE A 344 -2.29 -11.84 -10.34
C ILE A 344 -2.84 -10.44 -10.60
N THR A 345 -2.30 -9.75 -11.62
CA THR A 345 -2.52 -8.31 -11.79
C THR A 345 -3.34 -7.97 -13.04
N GLY A 346 -3.56 -8.97 -13.92
CA GLY A 346 -4.21 -8.80 -15.22
C GLY A 346 -3.33 -8.09 -16.25
N VAL A 347 -2.04 -7.96 -15.98
CA VAL A 347 -1.05 -7.25 -16.79
C VAL A 347 0.24 -8.07 -16.84
N ARG A 348 0.93 -8.08 -17.98
CA ARG A 348 2.11 -8.93 -18.22
C ARG A 348 3.42 -8.29 -17.73
N ALA A 349 3.44 -6.98 -17.51
CA ALA A 349 4.61 -6.21 -17.09
C ALA A 349 4.77 -6.08 -15.56
N ASP A 350 5.98 -5.77 -15.09
CA ASP A 350 6.32 -5.63 -13.67
C ASP A 350 5.56 -4.48 -12.97
N LEU A 351 5.45 -3.35 -13.65
CA LEU A 351 4.68 -2.18 -13.25
C LEU A 351 3.53 -1.96 -14.22
N ALA A 352 2.32 -1.87 -13.69
CA ALA A 352 1.13 -1.53 -14.46
C ALA A 352 0.62 -0.14 -14.06
N ILE A 353 0.74 0.85 -14.93
CA ILE A 353 0.15 2.17 -14.73
C ILE A 353 -1.28 2.13 -15.30
N LYS A 354 -2.26 1.95 -14.42
CA LYS A 354 -3.68 1.81 -14.76
C LYS A 354 -4.33 3.18 -14.79
N ILE A 355 -4.87 3.59 -15.93
CA ILE A 355 -5.63 4.83 -16.08
C ILE A 355 -7.11 4.46 -16.19
N PHE A 356 -7.94 5.00 -15.30
CA PHE A 356 -9.39 4.75 -15.25
C PHE A 356 -10.16 5.96 -15.80
N GLY A 357 -11.24 5.69 -16.52
CA GLY A 357 -12.13 6.71 -17.10
C GLY A 357 -13.13 6.12 -18.08
N GLU A 358 -14.15 6.88 -18.47
CA GLU A 358 -15.25 6.36 -19.31
C GLU A 358 -14.94 6.38 -20.82
N ASP A 359 -14.25 7.43 -21.29
CA ASP A 359 -13.93 7.63 -22.70
C ASP A 359 -12.62 6.94 -23.09
N LEU A 360 -12.68 6.01 -24.06
CA LEU A 360 -11.54 5.23 -24.54
C LEU A 360 -10.52 6.07 -25.31
N ASP A 361 -10.96 7.14 -25.99
CA ASP A 361 -10.06 8.00 -26.77
C ASP A 361 -9.21 8.86 -25.83
N ILE A 362 -9.83 9.42 -24.78
CA ILE A 362 -9.11 10.16 -23.73
C ILE A 362 -8.14 9.24 -22.99
N LEU A 363 -8.57 8.01 -22.66
CA LEU A 363 -7.70 7.02 -22.05
C LEU A 363 -6.47 6.74 -22.93
N HIS A 364 -6.67 6.51 -24.23
CA HIS A 364 -5.58 6.24 -25.16
C HIS A 364 -4.62 7.42 -25.31
N GLU A 365 -5.15 8.65 -25.45
CA GLU A 365 -4.33 9.86 -25.52
C GLU A 365 -3.46 10.03 -24.27
N LYS A 366 -4.06 9.88 -23.07
CA LYS A 366 -3.34 10.01 -21.80
C LYS A 366 -2.32 8.90 -21.59
N ALA A 367 -2.58 7.69 -22.09
CA ALA A 367 -1.62 6.60 -22.03
C ALA A 367 -0.37 6.87 -22.90
N LEU A 368 -0.56 7.42 -24.11
CA LEU A 368 0.57 7.83 -24.97
C LEU A 368 1.33 9.04 -24.39
N GLU A 369 0.64 9.95 -23.70
CA GLU A 369 1.29 11.05 -22.98
C GLU A 369 2.14 10.53 -21.83
N ILE A 370 1.64 9.55 -21.07
CA ILE A 370 2.39 8.88 -20.00
C ILE A 370 3.60 8.14 -20.58
N GLU A 371 3.42 7.29 -21.59
CA GLU A 371 4.50 6.55 -22.27
C GLU A 371 5.67 7.48 -22.64
N LYS A 372 5.38 8.62 -23.29
CA LYS A 372 6.41 9.61 -23.65
C LYS A 372 7.03 10.32 -22.45
N ALA A 373 6.26 10.55 -21.38
CA ALA A 373 6.77 11.22 -20.19
C ALA A 373 7.73 10.32 -19.39
N ILE A 374 7.49 9.01 -19.39
CA ILE A 374 8.30 8.03 -18.66
C ILE A 374 9.44 7.46 -19.50
N ASP A 375 9.45 7.71 -20.82
CA ASP A 375 10.56 7.38 -21.70
C ASP A 375 11.84 8.10 -21.26
N GLY A 376 12.93 7.33 -21.08
CA GLY A 376 14.21 7.82 -20.57
C GLY A 376 14.38 7.80 -19.04
N ILE A 377 13.39 7.32 -18.25
CA ILE A 377 13.62 7.07 -16.82
C ILE A 377 14.60 5.90 -16.65
N PRO A 378 15.72 6.06 -15.91
CA PRO A 378 16.66 4.97 -15.69
C PRO A 378 16.00 3.77 -15.02
N GLY A 379 16.07 2.62 -15.68
CA GLY A 379 15.50 1.35 -15.19
C GLY A 379 14.06 1.06 -15.64
N ALA A 380 13.36 2.02 -16.25
CA ALA A 380 12.11 1.76 -16.97
C ALA A 380 12.45 1.24 -18.37
N ALA A 381 12.22 -0.04 -18.61
CA ALA A 381 12.48 -0.71 -19.88
C ALA A 381 11.17 -1.26 -20.49
N ASP A 382 11.19 -1.44 -21.81
CA ASP A 382 10.09 -2.04 -22.59
C ASP A 382 8.72 -1.46 -22.22
N ILE A 383 8.62 -0.13 -22.25
CA ILE A 383 7.38 0.60 -21.98
C ILE A 383 6.40 0.29 -23.13
N SER A 384 5.19 -0.12 -22.79
CA SER A 384 4.16 -0.41 -23.79
C SER A 384 2.78 0.07 -23.36
N VAL A 385 2.00 0.52 -24.34
CA VAL A 385 0.62 0.96 -24.14
C VAL A 385 -0.35 -0.09 -24.67
N GLU A 386 -1.29 -0.52 -23.82
CA GLU A 386 -2.38 -1.43 -24.20
C GLU A 386 -3.18 -0.85 -25.38
N LYS A 387 -3.32 -1.64 -26.44
CA LYS A 387 -4.02 -1.19 -27.65
C LYS A 387 -5.53 -1.33 -27.48
N VAL A 388 -6.20 -0.25 -27.09
CA VAL A 388 -7.67 -0.23 -26.89
C VAL A 388 -8.44 0.27 -28.11
N ALA A 389 -7.79 0.97 -29.03
CA ALA A 389 -8.41 1.62 -30.20
C ALA A 389 -7.69 1.25 -31.50
N GLY A 390 -8.38 1.43 -32.63
CA GLY A 390 -7.79 1.32 -33.96
C GLY A 390 -8.04 -0.01 -34.68
N LEU A 391 -8.94 -0.86 -34.18
CA LEU A 391 -9.35 -2.07 -34.88
C LEU A 391 -10.21 -1.69 -36.10
N PRO A 392 -9.79 -2.02 -37.34
CA PRO A 392 -10.62 -1.84 -38.51
C PRO A 392 -11.82 -2.79 -38.45
N GLN A 393 -13.03 -2.24 -38.49
CA GLN A 393 -14.28 -3.01 -38.46
C GLN A 393 -15.12 -2.69 -39.69
N MET A 394 -15.85 -3.69 -40.18
CA MET A 394 -16.88 -3.48 -41.19
C MET A 394 -18.21 -3.22 -40.48
N THR A 395 -18.71 -1.99 -40.55
CA THR A 395 -19.99 -1.61 -39.94
C THR A 395 -21.09 -1.64 -40.98
N VAL A 396 -22.16 -2.38 -40.67
CA VAL A 396 -23.37 -2.47 -41.49
C VAL A 396 -24.45 -1.58 -40.87
N SER A 397 -24.77 -0.47 -41.53
CA SER A 397 -25.79 0.47 -41.08
C SER A 397 -27.09 0.25 -41.85
N TYR A 398 -28.09 -0.33 -41.18
CA TYR A 398 -29.38 -0.67 -41.80
C TYR A 398 -30.29 0.56 -42.01
N ASN A 399 -30.82 0.71 -43.21
CA ASN A 399 -31.91 1.64 -43.51
C ASN A 399 -33.24 0.99 -43.13
N ARG A 400 -33.65 1.18 -41.86
CA ARG A 400 -34.89 0.62 -41.31
C ARG A 400 -36.14 1.04 -42.08
N HIS A 401 -36.15 2.23 -42.70
CA HIS A 401 -37.30 2.70 -43.48
C HIS A 401 -37.50 1.86 -44.75
N ASN A 402 -36.42 1.61 -45.50
CA ASN A 402 -36.48 0.76 -46.69
C ASN A 402 -36.81 -0.69 -46.31
N ILE A 403 -36.19 -1.23 -45.26
CA ILE A 403 -36.49 -2.58 -44.77
C ILE A 403 -37.98 -2.74 -44.43
N ALA A 404 -38.57 -1.78 -43.72
CA ALA A 404 -40.00 -1.80 -43.38
C ALA A 404 -40.91 -1.66 -44.61
N LYS A 405 -40.54 -0.80 -45.57
CA LYS A 405 -41.28 -0.60 -46.83
C LYS A 405 -41.43 -1.91 -47.63
N TYR A 406 -40.39 -2.75 -47.59
CA TYR A 406 -40.35 -4.02 -48.33
C TYR A 406 -40.73 -5.24 -47.48
N GLY A 407 -41.11 -5.04 -46.21
CA GLY A 407 -41.58 -6.11 -45.32
C GLY A 407 -40.50 -7.14 -44.94
N LEU A 408 -39.24 -6.72 -44.87
CA LEU A 408 -38.09 -7.57 -44.51
C LEU A 408 -37.76 -7.48 -43.02
N ASN A 409 -37.13 -8.51 -42.46
CA ASN A 409 -36.54 -8.47 -41.12
C ASN A 409 -35.03 -8.23 -41.19
N ILE A 410 -34.49 -7.51 -40.20
CA ILE A 410 -33.04 -7.29 -40.07
C ILE A 410 -32.31 -8.62 -39.81
N GLU A 411 -32.96 -9.58 -39.15
CA GLU A 411 -32.42 -10.92 -38.91
C GLU A 411 -32.10 -11.65 -40.22
N ASP A 412 -32.99 -11.60 -41.21
CA ASP A 412 -32.77 -12.23 -42.52
C ASP A 412 -31.56 -11.61 -43.24
N LEU A 413 -31.39 -10.30 -43.13
CA LEU A 413 -30.24 -9.59 -43.68
C LEU A 413 -28.94 -9.92 -42.94
N ASN A 414 -28.98 -10.06 -41.61
CA ASN A 414 -27.84 -10.51 -40.81
C ASN A 414 -27.42 -11.94 -41.18
N ASN A 415 -28.39 -12.83 -41.36
CA ASN A 415 -28.15 -14.21 -41.79
C ASN A 415 -27.51 -14.26 -43.19
N LEU A 416 -27.97 -13.40 -44.12
CA LEU A 416 -27.37 -13.26 -45.45
C LEU A 416 -25.90 -12.82 -45.36
N ILE A 417 -25.60 -11.79 -44.56
CA ILE A 417 -24.23 -11.28 -44.36
C ILE A 417 -23.34 -12.35 -43.69
N THR A 418 -23.88 -13.06 -42.71
CA THR A 418 -23.17 -14.14 -42.00
C THR A 418 -22.84 -15.28 -42.97
N THR A 419 -23.81 -15.71 -43.78
CA THR A 419 -23.62 -16.72 -44.84
C THR A 419 -22.64 -16.24 -45.90
N GLY A 420 -22.69 -14.96 -46.27
CA GLY A 420 -21.81 -14.35 -47.26
C GLY A 420 -20.34 -14.34 -46.85
N PHE A 421 -20.05 -14.00 -45.58
CA PHE A 421 -18.69 -13.73 -45.13
C PHE A 421 -18.13 -14.78 -44.14
N ALA A 422 -18.75 -14.94 -42.97
CA ALA A 422 -18.28 -15.86 -41.93
C ALA A 422 -18.59 -17.34 -42.23
N GLY A 423 -19.62 -17.58 -43.03
CA GLY A 423 -20.26 -18.87 -43.21
C GLY A 423 -21.30 -19.13 -42.12
N ALA A 424 -22.50 -19.55 -42.53
CA ALA A 424 -23.57 -19.91 -41.61
C ALA A 424 -23.51 -21.42 -41.31
N SER A 425 -23.59 -21.79 -40.03
CA SER A 425 -23.66 -23.20 -39.63
C SER A 425 -24.99 -23.81 -40.09
N ALA A 426 -24.91 -24.87 -40.87
CA ALA A 426 -26.05 -25.65 -41.37
C ALA A 426 -26.27 -26.94 -40.55
N GLY A 427 -25.34 -27.28 -39.66
CA GLY A 427 -25.40 -28.46 -38.80
C GLY A 427 -24.02 -29.00 -38.49
N THR A 428 -23.97 -30.22 -37.95
CA THR A 428 -22.73 -30.92 -37.60
C THR A 428 -22.71 -32.30 -38.25
N VAL A 429 -21.57 -32.67 -38.81
CA VAL A 429 -21.33 -34.01 -39.37
C VAL A 429 -20.54 -34.81 -38.35
N PHE A 430 -21.04 -36.01 -38.02
CA PHE A 430 -20.36 -36.94 -37.12
C PHE A 430 -19.67 -38.05 -37.90
N GLU A 431 -18.37 -38.24 -37.64
CA GLU A 431 -17.57 -39.35 -38.16
C GLU A 431 -17.05 -40.18 -36.98
N GLY A 432 -17.86 -41.15 -36.54
CA GLY A 432 -17.59 -41.89 -35.30
C GLY A 432 -17.68 -40.97 -34.08
N GLU A 433 -16.58 -40.79 -33.35
CA GLU A 433 -16.47 -39.87 -32.21
C GLU A 433 -16.07 -38.44 -32.61
N LYS A 434 -15.69 -38.20 -33.87
CA LYS A 434 -15.31 -36.86 -34.35
C LYS A 434 -16.53 -36.06 -34.77
N GLN A 435 -16.53 -34.77 -34.46
CA GLN A 435 -17.57 -33.82 -34.85
C GLN A 435 -16.96 -32.73 -35.72
N PHE A 436 -17.61 -32.46 -36.86
CA PHE A 436 -17.22 -31.39 -37.79
C PHE A 436 -18.40 -30.46 -38.03
N ASP A 437 -18.14 -29.16 -38.15
CA ASP A 437 -19.18 -28.19 -38.51
C ASP A 437 -19.45 -28.23 -40.02
N LEU A 438 -20.73 -28.32 -40.40
CA LEU A 438 -21.18 -28.12 -41.77
C LEU A 438 -21.55 -26.65 -41.95
N VAL A 439 -20.84 -25.95 -42.84
CA VAL A 439 -21.01 -24.50 -43.02
C VAL A 439 -21.40 -24.18 -44.46
N ILE A 440 -22.40 -23.32 -44.64
CA ILE A 440 -22.77 -22.73 -45.93
C ILE A 440 -22.10 -21.37 -46.03
N ARG A 441 -21.28 -21.19 -47.07
CA ARG A 441 -20.59 -19.92 -47.34
C ARG A 441 -20.60 -19.63 -48.83
N TYR A 442 -20.57 -18.34 -49.20
CA TYR A 442 -20.34 -17.95 -50.59
C TYR A 442 -18.96 -18.43 -51.08
N ASP A 443 -18.86 -18.66 -52.38
CA ASP A 443 -17.59 -18.96 -53.02
C ASP A 443 -16.60 -17.81 -52.85
N ALA A 444 -15.31 -18.12 -52.79
CA ALA A 444 -14.25 -17.17 -52.45
C ALA A 444 -14.24 -15.92 -53.34
N ALA A 445 -14.60 -16.06 -54.62
CA ALA A 445 -14.67 -14.96 -55.57
C ALA A 445 -15.77 -13.92 -55.25
N HIS A 446 -16.77 -14.28 -54.44
CA HIS A 446 -17.96 -13.46 -54.18
C HIS A 446 -18.03 -12.93 -52.74
N HIS A 447 -16.93 -13.01 -51.96
CA HIS A 447 -16.91 -12.53 -50.58
C HIS A 447 -15.60 -11.83 -50.13
N GLN A 448 -14.70 -11.50 -51.06
CA GLN A 448 -13.41 -10.86 -50.71
C GLN A 448 -13.51 -9.37 -50.39
N ASP A 449 -14.49 -8.68 -51.00
CA ASP A 449 -14.61 -7.23 -50.93
C ASP A 449 -16.02 -6.81 -50.48
N ILE A 450 -16.12 -5.65 -49.83
CA ILE A 450 -17.39 -5.04 -49.42
C ILE A 450 -18.39 -4.95 -50.58
N GLN A 451 -17.90 -4.61 -51.77
CA GLN A 451 -18.72 -4.43 -52.98
C GLN A 451 -19.51 -5.71 -53.32
N HIS A 452 -18.91 -6.89 -53.12
CA HIS A 452 -19.60 -8.15 -53.37
C HIS A 452 -20.80 -8.36 -52.42
N ILE A 453 -20.65 -7.93 -51.16
CA ILE A 453 -21.71 -7.99 -50.14
C ILE A 453 -22.79 -6.94 -50.43
N GLU A 454 -22.42 -5.75 -50.87
CA GLU A 454 -23.38 -4.70 -51.27
C GLU A 454 -24.28 -5.14 -52.43
N THR A 455 -23.73 -5.92 -53.36
CA THR A 455 -24.48 -6.51 -54.48
C THR A 455 -25.18 -7.82 -54.15
N ALA A 456 -25.10 -8.31 -52.91
CA ALA A 456 -25.74 -9.56 -52.51
C ALA A 456 -27.25 -9.48 -52.70
N SER A 457 -27.82 -10.50 -53.35
CA SER A 457 -29.23 -10.55 -53.72
C SER A 457 -30.09 -10.87 -52.50
N VAL A 458 -30.91 -9.91 -52.07
CA VAL A 458 -31.92 -10.08 -51.02
C VAL A 458 -33.25 -10.46 -51.68
N GLN A 459 -33.81 -11.61 -51.29
CA GLN A 459 -35.14 -12.01 -51.77
C GLN A 459 -36.24 -11.28 -51.01
N LEU A 460 -37.16 -10.67 -51.75
CA LEU A 460 -38.32 -9.98 -51.21
C LEU A 460 -39.49 -10.95 -51.01
N PRO A 461 -40.43 -10.67 -50.08
CA PRO A 461 -41.62 -11.49 -49.89
C PRO A 461 -42.51 -11.63 -51.14
N ASN A 462 -42.38 -10.71 -52.10
CA ASN A 462 -43.10 -10.72 -53.37
C ASN A 462 -42.38 -11.51 -54.49
N GLY A 463 -41.25 -12.17 -54.21
CA GLY A 463 -40.50 -13.00 -55.15
C GLY A 463 -39.51 -12.24 -56.05
N HIS A 464 -39.44 -10.91 -55.97
CA HIS A 464 -38.38 -10.13 -56.61
C HIS A 464 -37.10 -10.12 -55.77
N SER A 465 -35.97 -9.74 -56.35
CA SER A 465 -34.73 -9.52 -55.60
C SER A 465 -34.21 -8.10 -55.77
N LEU A 466 -33.60 -7.58 -54.71
CA LEU A 466 -32.91 -6.29 -54.70
C LEU A 466 -31.53 -6.46 -54.04
N PRO A 467 -30.53 -5.64 -54.41
CA PRO A 467 -29.22 -5.70 -53.78
C PRO A 467 -29.29 -5.23 -52.32
N LEU A 468 -28.41 -5.77 -51.48
CA LEU A 468 -28.32 -5.40 -50.06
C LEU A 468 -28.05 -3.89 -49.85
N SER A 469 -27.39 -3.23 -50.82
CA SER A 469 -27.14 -1.78 -50.80
C SER A 469 -28.40 -0.91 -50.70
N GLU A 470 -29.56 -1.40 -51.15
CA GLU A 470 -30.85 -0.69 -50.97
C GLU A 470 -31.34 -0.70 -49.51
N PHE A 471 -30.87 -1.65 -48.71
CA PHE A 471 -31.33 -1.88 -47.34
C PHE A 471 -30.28 -1.56 -46.28
N ALA A 472 -28.99 -1.57 -46.63
CA ALA A 472 -27.90 -1.32 -45.71
C ALA A 472 -26.73 -0.61 -46.40
N THR A 473 -26.06 0.27 -45.64
CA THR A 473 -24.79 0.88 -46.04
C THR A 473 -23.65 0.19 -45.31
N ILE A 474 -22.65 -0.30 -46.03
CA ILE A 474 -21.51 -1.03 -45.46
C ILE A 474 -20.27 -0.15 -45.59
N ARG A 475 -19.56 0.11 -44.48
CA ARG A 475 -18.34 0.94 -44.48
C ARG A 475 -17.31 0.39 -43.52
N TYR A 476 -16.03 0.64 -43.83
CA TYR A 476 -14.97 0.46 -42.84
C TYR A 476 -15.00 1.60 -41.83
N THR A 477 -15.00 1.26 -40.55
CA THR A 477 -14.87 2.18 -39.43
C THR A 477 -13.76 1.69 -38.50
N LYS A 478 -13.36 2.53 -37.54
CA LYS A 478 -12.46 2.12 -36.46
C LYS A 478 -13.30 1.84 -35.23
N GLY A 479 -13.17 0.64 -34.69
CA GLY A 479 -13.76 0.24 -33.42
C GLY A 479 -12.70 0.08 -32.32
N PRO A 480 -13.16 -0.14 -31.08
CA PRO A 480 -12.27 -0.55 -30.00
C PRO A 480 -11.73 -1.96 -30.29
N ALA A 481 -10.42 -2.15 -30.13
CA ALA A 481 -9.79 -3.47 -30.26
C ALA A 481 -10.08 -4.34 -29.04
N LYS A 482 -10.03 -3.73 -27.85
CA LYS A 482 -10.23 -4.38 -26.55
C LYS A 482 -10.82 -3.37 -25.59
N ILE A 483 -11.76 -3.82 -24.74
CA ILE A 483 -12.30 -3.01 -23.64
C ILE A 483 -11.95 -3.68 -22.31
N SER A 484 -10.87 -3.22 -21.70
CA SER A 484 -10.41 -3.72 -20.39
C SER A 484 -11.14 -3.02 -19.25
N ARG A 485 -11.50 -3.79 -18.22
CA ARG A 485 -12.20 -3.29 -17.03
C ARG A 485 -11.67 -3.93 -15.76
N ASP A 486 -11.44 -3.12 -14.74
CA ASP A 486 -11.22 -3.59 -13.37
C ASP A 486 -12.37 -3.06 -12.51
N ASN A 487 -13.01 -3.94 -11.72
CA ASN A 487 -14.16 -3.58 -10.86
C ASN A 487 -15.24 -2.77 -11.61
N THR A 488 -15.59 -3.21 -12.83
CA THR A 488 -16.56 -2.58 -13.76
C THR A 488 -16.16 -1.22 -14.36
N LYS A 489 -15.03 -0.63 -13.96
CA LYS A 489 -14.53 0.62 -14.53
C LYS A 489 -13.66 0.34 -15.75
N ARG A 490 -13.89 1.08 -16.84
CA ARG A 490 -13.01 1.02 -18.02
C ARG A 490 -11.63 1.54 -17.66
N ARG A 491 -10.61 0.87 -18.19
CA ARG A 491 -9.21 1.25 -17.98
C ARG A 491 -8.35 0.94 -19.19
N ILE A 492 -7.24 1.66 -19.28
CA ILE A 492 -6.11 1.35 -20.15
C ILE A 492 -4.87 1.20 -19.28
N VAL A 493 -3.94 0.35 -19.69
CA VAL A 493 -2.69 0.11 -18.97
C VAL A 493 -1.50 0.56 -19.80
N VAL A 494 -0.58 1.26 -19.15
CA VAL A 494 0.81 1.42 -19.62
C VAL A 494 1.65 0.44 -18.81
N GLY A 495 2.17 -0.59 -19.49
CA GLY A 495 3.07 -1.59 -18.91
C GLY A 495 4.50 -1.07 -18.93
N VAL A 496 5.24 -1.34 -17.85
CA VAL A 496 6.67 -1.00 -17.74
C VAL A 496 7.38 -2.17 -17.08
N ASN A 497 8.41 -2.71 -17.74
CA ASN A 497 9.29 -3.69 -17.14
C ASN A 497 10.47 -2.99 -16.48
N VAL A 498 10.96 -3.52 -15.36
CA VAL A 498 12.04 -2.90 -14.61
C VAL A 498 13.34 -3.68 -14.81
N ARG A 499 14.40 -3.00 -15.27
CA ARG A 499 15.72 -3.60 -15.49
C ARG A 499 16.83 -2.79 -14.84
N ASN A 500 17.84 -3.48 -14.32
CA ASN A 500 19.06 -2.88 -13.77
C ASN A 500 18.79 -1.83 -12.65
N ARG A 501 17.63 -1.91 -11.99
CA ARG A 501 17.21 -1.01 -10.91
C ARG A 501 16.09 -1.67 -10.09
N ASP A 502 15.85 -1.19 -8.87
CA ASP A 502 14.76 -1.69 -8.03
C ASP A 502 13.39 -1.11 -8.43
N LEU A 503 12.35 -1.93 -8.28
CA LEU A 503 10.97 -1.60 -8.63
C LEU A 503 10.44 -0.37 -7.88
N GLU A 504 10.67 -0.27 -6.57
CA GLU A 504 10.15 0.83 -5.76
C GLU A 504 10.69 2.19 -6.22
N SER A 505 12.00 2.30 -6.47
CA SER A 505 12.63 3.53 -6.94
C SER A 505 12.13 3.93 -8.32
N VAL A 506 12.01 2.99 -9.26
CA VAL A 506 11.47 3.28 -10.60
C VAL A 506 10.03 3.77 -10.52
N VAL A 507 9.18 3.14 -9.70
CA VAL A 507 7.79 3.57 -9.52
C VAL A 507 7.70 4.97 -8.92
N ASN A 508 8.57 5.31 -7.98
CA ASN A 508 8.59 6.65 -7.39
C ASN A 508 9.01 7.71 -8.42
N ASP A 509 10.03 7.44 -9.23
CA ASP A 509 10.46 8.34 -10.31
C ASP A 509 9.36 8.52 -11.37
N VAL A 510 8.73 7.41 -11.78
CA VAL A 510 7.59 7.40 -12.71
C VAL A 510 6.43 8.23 -12.17
N ARG A 511 6.06 8.03 -10.89
CA ARG A 511 4.96 8.77 -10.25
C ARG A 511 5.24 10.26 -10.19
N ASP A 512 6.44 10.65 -9.80
CA ASP A 512 6.85 12.04 -9.69
C ASP A 512 6.87 12.74 -11.05
N LYS A 513 7.30 12.02 -12.10
CA LYS A 513 7.31 12.50 -13.49
C LYS A 513 5.89 12.70 -14.01
N ILE A 514 5.03 11.69 -13.88
CA ILE A 514 3.62 11.74 -14.30
C ILE A 514 2.88 12.88 -13.59
N ASN A 515 3.04 13.02 -12.27
CA ASN A 515 2.36 14.07 -11.50
C ASN A 515 2.77 15.50 -11.90
N ARG A 516 3.98 15.66 -12.46
CA ARG A 516 4.48 16.97 -12.92
C ARG A 516 4.06 17.29 -14.36
N GLU A 517 4.07 16.29 -15.24
CA GLU A 517 3.95 16.51 -16.69
C GLU A 517 2.57 16.18 -17.25
N VAL A 518 1.86 15.21 -16.68
CA VAL A 518 0.58 14.71 -17.21
C VAL A 518 -0.59 15.24 -16.40
N LYS A 519 -1.49 15.99 -17.06
CA LYS A 519 -2.74 16.49 -16.45
C LYS A 519 -3.93 15.62 -16.83
N LEU A 520 -4.63 15.10 -15.82
CA LEU A 520 -5.83 14.28 -15.98
C LEU A 520 -7.11 15.13 -15.97
N PRO A 521 -8.09 14.84 -16.85
CA PRO A 521 -9.44 15.42 -16.77
C PRO A 521 -10.20 14.96 -15.51
N THR A 522 -11.26 15.69 -15.15
CA THR A 522 -12.13 15.30 -14.04
C THR A 522 -12.79 13.94 -14.29
N GLY A 523 -12.80 13.08 -13.28
CA GLY A 523 -13.34 11.72 -13.40
C GLY A 523 -12.33 10.66 -13.86
N TYR A 524 -11.08 11.05 -14.13
CA TYR A 524 -9.98 10.15 -14.48
C TYR A 524 -9.02 9.98 -13.30
N THR A 525 -8.55 8.76 -13.07
CA THR A 525 -7.61 8.45 -11.98
C THR A 525 -6.53 7.49 -12.44
N ILE A 526 -5.33 7.64 -11.88
CA ILE A 526 -4.20 6.72 -12.12
C ILE A 526 -3.97 5.86 -10.87
N GLU A 527 -3.82 4.56 -11.07
CA GLU A 527 -3.36 3.62 -10.04
C GLU A 527 -2.12 2.87 -10.54
N TYR A 528 -1.23 2.53 -9.62
CA TYR A 528 0.00 1.78 -9.91
C TYR A 528 -0.17 0.35 -9.39
N GLY A 529 -0.33 -0.59 -10.31
CA GLY A 529 -0.45 -2.03 -10.08
C GLY A 529 0.81 -2.79 -10.47
N GLY A 530 0.66 -4.09 -10.72
CA GLY A 530 1.79 -4.98 -11.02
C GLY A 530 2.40 -5.56 -9.74
N GLN A 531 3.68 -5.92 -9.80
CA GLN A 531 4.44 -6.38 -8.63
C GLN A 531 4.53 -5.31 -7.53
N PHE A 532 4.40 -4.03 -7.88
CA PHE A 532 4.43 -2.93 -6.92
C PHE A 532 3.26 -2.97 -5.93
N GLU A 533 2.07 -3.40 -6.38
CA GLU A 533 0.91 -3.57 -5.51
C GLU A 533 1.15 -4.66 -4.46
N ASN A 534 1.76 -5.77 -4.88
CA ASN A 534 2.15 -6.87 -3.99
C ASN A 534 3.23 -6.42 -3.00
N LEU A 535 4.23 -5.66 -3.46
CA LEU A 535 5.24 -5.05 -2.59
C LEU A 535 4.59 -4.16 -1.53
N ARG A 536 3.69 -3.26 -1.91
CA ARG A 536 3.00 -2.34 -0.99
C ARG A 536 2.19 -3.12 0.05
N THR A 537 1.44 -4.13 -0.39
CA THR A 537 0.60 -4.98 0.48
C THR A 537 1.45 -5.77 1.47
N ALA A 538 2.52 -6.40 0.99
CA ALA A 538 3.43 -7.18 1.82
C ALA A 538 4.20 -6.29 2.80
N ARG A 539 4.66 -5.10 2.37
CA ARG A 539 5.32 -4.11 3.24
C ARG A 539 4.38 -3.62 4.35
N ALA A 540 3.13 -3.29 4.02
CA ALA A 540 2.14 -2.87 5.01
C ALA A 540 1.93 -3.96 6.08
N ARG A 541 1.89 -5.24 5.67
CA ARG A 541 1.78 -6.37 6.60
C ARG A 541 3.04 -6.58 7.42
N LEU A 542 4.23 -6.54 6.82
CA LEU A 542 5.50 -6.67 7.55
C LEU A 542 5.69 -5.55 8.58
N THR A 543 5.21 -4.34 8.29
CA THR A 543 5.21 -3.20 9.22
C THR A 543 4.43 -3.52 10.51
N ILE A 544 3.45 -4.43 10.44
CA ILE A 544 2.66 -4.91 11.60
C ILE A 544 3.26 -6.21 12.17
N ALA A 545 3.62 -7.16 11.30
CA ALA A 545 4.10 -8.48 11.68
C ALA A 545 5.44 -8.45 12.41
N VAL A 546 6.37 -7.59 12.00
CA VAL A 546 7.70 -7.47 12.62
C VAL A 546 7.61 -6.96 14.07
N PRO A 547 6.88 -5.87 14.38
CA PRO A 547 6.65 -5.47 15.77
C PRO A 547 6.00 -6.57 16.64
N ILE A 548 5.04 -7.31 16.10
CA ILE A 548 4.41 -8.43 16.82
C ILE A 548 5.45 -9.51 17.14
N ALA A 549 6.30 -9.88 16.17
CA ALA A 549 7.40 -10.82 16.38
C ALA A 549 8.32 -10.34 17.51
N LEU A 550 8.73 -9.07 17.47
CA LEU A 550 9.59 -8.45 18.46
C LEU A 550 8.97 -8.46 19.87
N VAL A 551 7.67 -8.18 20.00
CA VAL A 551 6.95 -8.26 21.28
C VAL A 551 6.89 -9.70 21.79
N LEU A 552 6.59 -10.67 20.92
CA LEU A 552 6.56 -12.08 21.27
C LEU A 552 7.93 -12.59 21.75
N ILE A 553 9.01 -12.21 21.06
CA ILE A 553 10.39 -12.51 21.51
C ILE A 553 10.63 -11.95 22.91
N PHE A 554 10.25 -10.70 23.16
CA PHE A 554 10.45 -10.08 24.47
C PHE A 554 9.67 -10.79 25.58
N ILE A 555 8.42 -11.17 25.33
CA ILE A 555 7.59 -11.94 26.28
C ILE A 555 8.23 -13.29 26.62
N LEU A 556 8.73 -14.01 25.60
CA LEU A 556 9.39 -15.29 25.81
C LEU A 556 10.70 -15.14 26.58
N LEU A 557 11.49 -14.10 26.28
CA LEU A 557 12.70 -13.79 27.04
C LEU A 557 12.39 -13.45 28.50
N TYR A 558 11.31 -12.72 28.75
CA TYR A 558 10.85 -12.45 30.10
C TYR A 558 10.48 -13.74 30.84
N PHE A 559 9.75 -14.67 30.20
CA PHE A 559 9.41 -15.96 30.80
C PHE A 559 10.62 -16.87 31.01
N ALA A 560 11.59 -16.87 30.09
CA ALA A 560 12.79 -17.70 30.21
C ALA A 560 13.68 -17.27 31.37
N PHE A 561 13.83 -15.96 31.61
CA PHE A 561 14.77 -15.44 32.61
C PHE A 561 14.12 -14.92 33.90
N ASN A 562 12.79 -14.78 33.91
CA ASN A 562 12.00 -14.18 34.99
C ASN A 562 12.55 -12.80 35.43
N SER A 563 13.08 -12.02 34.49
CA SER A 563 13.77 -10.76 34.74
C SER A 563 13.72 -9.83 33.54
N ILE A 564 13.06 -8.68 33.69
CA ILE A 564 12.98 -7.64 32.65
C ILE A 564 14.38 -7.14 32.25
N LYS A 565 15.30 -7.04 33.21
CA LYS A 565 16.66 -6.54 32.95
C LYS A 565 17.44 -7.49 32.04
N GLU A 566 17.37 -8.79 32.31
CA GLU A 566 18.08 -9.81 31.52
C GLU A 566 17.43 -9.97 30.15
N ALA A 567 16.09 -9.96 30.09
CA ALA A 567 15.36 -9.94 28.84
C ALA A 567 15.75 -8.75 27.95
N LEU A 568 15.84 -7.54 28.50
CA LEU A 568 16.29 -6.35 27.78
C LEU A 568 17.76 -6.47 27.31
N ILE A 569 18.66 -6.96 28.15
CA ILE A 569 20.07 -7.15 27.76
C ILE A 569 20.17 -8.11 26.56
N ILE A 570 19.44 -9.22 26.56
CA ILE A 570 19.43 -10.17 25.44
C ILE A 570 18.73 -9.57 24.21
N TYR A 571 17.61 -8.88 24.41
CA TYR A 571 16.85 -8.23 23.36
C TYR A 571 17.68 -7.18 22.58
N SER A 572 18.65 -6.54 23.25
CA SER A 572 19.57 -5.60 22.58
C SER A 572 20.44 -6.23 21.49
N ALA A 573 20.57 -7.57 21.45
CA ALA A 573 21.25 -8.28 20.38
C ALA A 573 20.51 -8.19 19.03
N ILE A 574 19.19 -7.94 19.05
CA ILE A 574 18.36 -7.90 17.84
C ILE A 574 18.68 -6.68 16.96
N PRO A 575 18.65 -5.42 17.44
CA PRO A 575 19.05 -4.29 16.61
C PRO A 575 20.52 -4.36 16.16
N LEU A 576 21.38 -4.99 16.98
CA LEU A 576 22.79 -5.19 16.65
C LEU A 576 23.00 -6.22 15.54
N SER A 577 22.07 -7.17 15.35
CA SER A 577 22.14 -8.13 14.24
C SER A 577 21.68 -7.51 12.91
N VAL A 578 20.73 -6.57 12.93
CA VAL A 578 20.25 -5.85 11.73
C VAL A 578 21.40 -5.17 10.99
N VAL A 579 22.35 -4.60 11.74
CA VAL A 579 23.55 -3.93 11.23
C VAL A 579 24.23 -4.72 10.13
N GLY A 580 24.62 -5.97 10.42
CA GLY A 580 25.41 -6.75 9.48
C GLY A 580 24.57 -7.21 8.29
N GLY A 581 23.29 -7.49 8.50
CA GLY A 581 22.38 -7.87 7.42
C GLY A 581 22.21 -6.75 6.39
N VAL A 582 21.95 -5.52 6.85
CA VAL A 582 21.78 -4.34 5.96
C VAL A 582 23.09 -4.00 5.25
N ILE A 583 24.22 -3.99 5.97
CA ILE A 583 25.53 -3.70 5.36
C ILE A 583 25.87 -4.72 4.28
N LEU A 584 25.62 -6.02 4.52
CA LEU A 584 25.93 -7.06 3.55
C LEU A 584 25.01 -7.00 2.32
N LEU A 585 23.71 -6.66 2.49
CA LEU A 585 22.82 -6.41 1.36
C LEU A 585 23.31 -5.23 0.51
N TYR A 586 23.67 -4.11 1.16
CA TYR A 586 24.16 -2.92 0.49
C TYR A 586 25.48 -3.18 -0.26
N LEU A 587 26.43 -3.89 0.35
CA LEU A 587 27.71 -4.23 -0.29
C LEU A 587 27.56 -5.21 -1.47
N ARG A 588 26.45 -5.93 -1.55
CA ARG A 588 26.14 -6.87 -2.63
C ARG A 588 25.19 -6.29 -3.68
N ASP A 589 24.87 -5.00 -3.58
CA ASP A 589 23.92 -4.30 -4.44
C ASP A 589 22.55 -5.00 -4.51
N MET A 590 22.10 -5.57 -3.38
CA MET A 590 20.79 -6.22 -3.27
C MET A 590 19.79 -5.28 -2.59
N PRO A 591 18.67 -4.92 -3.25
CA PRO A 591 17.62 -4.11 -2.63
C PRO A 591 16.91 -4.88 -1.52
N PHE A 592 16.09 -4.17 -0.74
CA PHE A 592 15.26 -4.81 0.27
C PHE A 592 14.08 -5.54 -0.38
N SER A 593 14.04 -6.87 -0.23
CA SER A 593 12.94 -7.72 -0.70
C SER A 593 12.18 -8.40 0.43
N ILE A 594 11.00 -8.99 0.15
CA ILE A 594 10.27 -9.77 1.15
C ILE A 594 11.10 -10.97 1.63
N SER A 595 11.91 -11.58 0.75
CA SER A 595 12.89 -12.62 1.12
C SER A 595 13.92 -12.12 2.13
N ALA A 596 14.46 -10.91 1.93
CA ALA A 596 15.36 -10.28 2.89
C ALA A 596 14.67 -9.99 4.23
N GLY A 597 13.42 -9.51 4.19
CA GLY A 597 12.58 -9.29 5.37
C GLY A 597 12.38 -10.57 6.20
N VAL A 598 12.07 -11.69 5.54
CA VAL A 598 12.00 -13.01 6.18
C VAL A 598 13.36 -13.43 6.77
N GLY A 599 14.45 -13.13 6.08
CA GLY A 599 15.81 -13.33 6.59
C GLY A 599 16.10 -12.56 7.88
N PHE A 600 15.67 -11.30 7.99
CA PHE A 600 15.80 -10.51 9.23
C PHE A 600 14.96 -11.10 10.36
N ILE A 601 13.72 -11.51 10.07
CA ILE A 601 12.85 -12.17 11.04
C ILE A 601 13.56 -13.43 11.58
N ALA A 602 14.04 -14.32 10.70
CA ALA A 602 14.78 -15.52 11.11
C ALA A 602 16.02 -15.17 11.94
N LEU A 603 16.80 -14.17 11.51
CA LEU A 603 17.98 -13.67 12.22
C LEU A 603 17.67 -13.21 13.66
N PHE A 604 16.51 -12.61 13.92
CA PHE A 604 16.15 -12.15 15.26
C PHE A 604 16.06 -13.31 16.25
N GLY A 605 15.48 -14.44 15.85
CA GLY A 605 15.43 -15.64 16.69
C GLY A 605 16.82 -16.21 16.99
N ILE A 606 17.68 -16.28 15.99
CA ILE A 606 19.03 -16.85 16.11
C ILE A 606 19.94 -15.93 16.96
N ALA A 607 19.88 -14.61 16.73
CA ALA A 607 20.66 -13.64 17.49
C ALA A 607 20.34 -13.69 18.99
N VAL A 608 19.07 -13.94 19.33
CA VAL A 608 18.62 -14.09 20.70
C VAL A 608 19.20 -15.35 21.36
N LEU A 609 19.22 -16.49 20.67
CA LEU A 609 19.77 -17.74 21.20
C LEU A 609 21.23 -17.59 21.67
N ASN A 610 22.07 -16.91 20.89
CA ASN A 610 23.46 -16.63 21.28
C ASN A 610 23.55 -15.80 22.58
N GLY A 611 22.64 -14.85 22.78
CA GLY A 611 22.55 -14.05 24.00
C GLY A 611 22.08 -14.85 25.22
N ILE A 612 21.12 -15.76 25.04
CA ILE A 612 20.58 -16.64 26.10
C ILE A 612 21.71 -17.50 26.69
N VAL A 613 22.47 -18.18 25.84
CA VAL A 613 23.55 -19.08 26.26
C VAL A 613 24.63 -18.36 27.07
N LEU A 614 24.93 -17.10 26.74
CA LEU A 614 25.95 -16.30 27.43
C LEU A 614 25.48 -15.78 28.80
N ILE A 615 24.22 -15.33 28.89
CA ILE A 615 23.64 -14.86 30.17
C ILE A 615 23.46 -16.01 31.16
N GLU A 616 23.08 -17.20 30.68
CA GLU A 616 22.91 -18.39 31.53
C GLU A 616 24.23 -18.78 32.21
N GLU A 617 25.36 -18.71 31.49
CA GLU A 617 26.69 -18.92 32.08
C GLU A 617 27.01 -17.88 33.17
N PHE A 618 26.66 -16.61 32.96
CA PHE A 618 26.86 -15.59 33.98
C PHE A 618 26.01 -15.88 35.22
N LYS A 619 24.78 -16.37 35.07
CA LYS A 619 23.96 -16.82 36.20
C LYS A 619 24.58 -18.00 36.93
N GLU A 620 25.11 -18.98 36.20
CA GLU A 620 25.76 -20.14 36.78
C GLU A 620 27.02 -19.76 37.57
N LEU A 621 27.90 -18.93 37.00
CA LEU A 621 29.10 -18.49 37.71
C LEU A 621 28.75 -17.65 38.95
N LYS A 622 27.61 -16.94 38.92
CA LYS A 622 27.05 -16.23 40.09
C LYS A 622 26.57 -17.19 41.18
N SER A 623 25.88 -18.28 40.81
CA SER A 623 25.42 -19.30 41.77
C SER A 623 26.57 -20.09 42.40
N HIS A 624 27.68 -20.28 41.67
CA HIS A 624 28.91 -20.91 42.17
C HIS A 624 29.80 -19.97 43.02
N GLY A 625 29.30 -18.80 43.43
CA GLY A 625 29.98 -17.93 44.40
C GLY A 625 30.98 -16.93 43.82
N ILE A 626 31.11 -16.79 42.49
CA ILE A 626 31.97 -15.76 41.87
C ILE A 626 31.25 -14.40 41.94
N THR A 627 31.47 -13.68 43.03
CA THR A 627 30.82 -12.40 43.34
C THR A 627 31.42 -11.19 42.60
N GLU A 628 32.70 -11.28 42.21
CA GLU A 628 33.38 -10.20 41.48
C GLU A 628 32.92 -10.11 40.00
N LEU A 629 32.21 -9.03 39.66
CA LEU A 629 31.51 -8.86 38.38
C LEU A 629 32.42 -8.96 37.15
N ASN A 630 33.57 -8.26 37.14
CA ASN A 630 34.48 -8.28 36.00
C ASN A 630 35.13 -9.65 35.81
N LYS A 631 35.46 -10.33 36.92
CA LYS A 631 36.03 -11.69 36.90
C LYS A 631 35.01 -12.70 36.38
N ARG A 632 33.74 -12.57 36.78
CA ARG A 632 32.63 -13.38 36.27
C ARG A 632 32.44 -13.20 34.76
N ILE A 633 32.43 -11.96 34.28
CA ILE A 633 32.26 -11.68 32.85
C ILE A 633 33.42 -12.27 32.06
N LEU A 634 34.67 -12.00 32.46
CA LEU A 634 35.85 -12.51 31.76
C LEU A 634 35.87 -14.05 31.72
N MET A 635 35.57 -14.71 32.84
CA MET A 635 35.53 -16.17 32.92
C MET A 635 34.37 -16.75 32.12
N GLY A 636 33.16 -16.18 32.21
CA GLY A 636 32.00 -16.67 31.46
C GLY A 636 32.13 -16.46 29.96
N THR A 637 32.65 -15.31 29.52
CA THR A 637 32.91 -15.06 28.10
C THR A 637 34.00 -15.99 27.55
N HIS A 638 35.00 -16.35 28.36
CA HIS A 638 36.03 -17.32 27.96
C HIS A 638 35.45 -18.72 27.81
N ASN A 639 34.68 -19.19 28.80
CA ASN A 639 34.01 -20.50 28.76
C ASN A 639 33.03 -20.64 27.59
N ARG A 640 32.39 -19.54 27.17
CA ARG A 640 31.35 -19.54 26.12
C ARG A 640 31.83 -19.10 24.75
N LEU A 641 33.07 -18.62 24.62
CA LEU A 641 33.63 -18.20 23.34
C LEU A 641 33.59 -19.33 22.31
N ARG A 642 34.05 -20.53 22.69
CA ARG A 642 34.11 -21.68 21.77
C ARG A 642 32.72 -22.16 21.35
N PRO A 643 31.77 -22.44 22.26
CA PRO A 643 30.41 -22.81 21.88
C PRO A 643 29.71 -21.77 20.98
N VAL A 644 29.77 -20.48 21.34
CA VAL A 644 29.08 -19.43 20.58
C VAL A 644 29.68 -19.25 19.18
N LEU A 645 31.01 -19.32 19.05
CA LEU A 645 31.65 -19.26 17.73
C LEU A 645 31.33 -20.49 16.88
N LEU A 646 31.19 -21.66 17.49
CA LEU A 646 30.83 -22.88 16.80
C LEU A 646 29.43 -22.76 16.18
N THR A 647 28.44 -22.43 17.00
CA THR A 647 27.04 -22.34 16.56
C THR A 647 26.86 -21.23 15.53
N ALA A 648 27.45 -20.05 15.77
CA ALA A 648 27.43 -18.94 14.82
C ALA A 648 28.12 -19.28 13.48
N SER A 649 29.26 -19.97 13.52
CA SER A 649 29.98 -20.36 12.30
C SER A 649 29.25 -21.46 11.53
N ALA A 650 28.66 -22.43 12.24
CA ALA A 650 27.87 -23.50 11.63
C ALA A 650 26.64 -22.95 10.91
N ALA A 651 25.89 -22.04 11.55
CA ALA A 651 24.76 -21.36 10.94
C ALA A 651 25.17 -20.45 9.77
N ALA A 652 26.15 -19.55 9.98
CA ALA A 652 26.58 -18.64 8.92
C ALA A 652 27.15 -19.38 7.69
N LEU A 653 27.97 -20.42 7.90
CA LEU A 653 28.55 -21.18 6.80
C LEU A 653 27.55 -22.15 6.16
N GLY A 654 26.53 -22.59 6.89
CA GLY A 654 25.43 -23.39 6.34
C GLY A 654 24.61 -22.66 5.28
N PHE A 655 24.42 -21.34 5.45
CA PHE A 655 23.80 -20.47 4.43
C PHE A 655 24.73 -20.05 3.28
N LEU A 656 26.05 -20.27 3.41
CA LEU A 656 27.03 -19.76 2.44
C LEU A 656 26.79 -20.26 1.00
N PRO A 657 26.44 -21.54 0.76
CA PRO A 657 26.13 -22.03 -0.59
C PRO A 657 24.96 -21.28 -1.20
N MET A 658 23.90 -21.07 -0.42
CA MET A 658 22.69 -20.37 -0.87
C MET A 658 22.97 -18.89 -1.16
N ALA A 659 23.83 -18.25 -0.36
CA ALA A 659 24.22 -16.87 -0.57
C ALA A 659 25.01 -16.66 -1.86
N ILE A 660 25.80 -17.63 -2.32
CA ILE A 660 26.69 -17.50 -3.48
C ILE A 660 26.12 -18.18 -4.74
N SER A 661 25.20 -19.13 -4.59
CA SER A 661 24.67 -19.96 -5.67
C SER A 661 24.14 -19.12 -6.83
N THR A 662 24.68 -19.31 -8.03
CA THR A 662 24.24 -18.66 -9.28
C THR A 662 23.23 -19.49 -10.06
N SER A 663 22.70 -20.56 -9.47
CA SER A 663 21.79 -21.48 -10.13
C SER A 663 20.37 -20.95 -10.18
N ALA A 664 19.60 -21.35 -11.19
CA ALA A 664 18.20 -20.99 -11.37
C ALA A 664 17.37 -21.20 -10.09
N GLY A 665 16.68 -20.14 -9.66
CA GLY A 665 15.85 -20.05 -8.46
C GLY A 665 16.62 -19.71 -7.18
N ALA A 666 17.95 -19.63 -7.19
CA ALA A 666 18.71 -19.18 -6.02
C ALA A 666 18.45 -17.70 -5.70
N GLU A 667 17.89 -16.93 -6.62
CA GLU A 667 17.61 -15.50 -6.51
C GLU A 667 16.74 -15.19 -5.29
N VAL A 668 15.74 -16.02 -4.99
CA VAL A 668 14.90 -15.85 -3.80
C VAL A 668 15.69 -16.12 -2.50
N GLN A 669 16.63 -17.06 -2.53
CA GLN A 669 17.39 -17.50 -1.35
C GLN A 669 18.55 -16.56 -1.03
N ARG A 670 19.18 -15.94 -2.04
CA ARG A 670 20.37 -15.10 -1.86
C ARG A 670 20.15 -13.94 -0.88
N PRO A 671 19.09 -13.11 -0.96
CA PRO A 671 18.89 -12.02 -0.01
C PRO A 671 18.65 -12.54 1.41
N LEU A 672 17.87 -13.61 1.54
CA LEU A 672 17.60 -14.24 2.84
C LEU A 672 18.90 -14.73 3.49
N ALA A 673 19.71 -15.50 2.75
CA ALA A 673 20.98 -16.03 3.24
C ALA A 673 21.99 -14.90 3.53
N THR A 674 22.05 -13.86 2.68
CA THR A 674 22.91 -12.68 2.86
C THR A 674 22.59 -11.97 4.17
N VAL A 675 21.31 -11.71 4.45
CA VAL A 675 20.89 -11.08 5.69
C VAL A 675 21.27 -11.92 6.91
N VAL A 676 21.02 -13.24 6.87
CA VAL A 676 21.32 -14.12 8.00
C VAL A 676 22.83 -14.22 8.23
N ILE A 677 23.65 -14.36 7.18
CA ILE A 677 25.12 -14.43 7.31
C ILE A 677 25.69 -13.13 7.87
N GLY A 678 25.39 -12.00 7.22
CA GLY A 678 25.89 -10.69 7.65
C GLY A 678 25.42 -10.37 9.06
N GLY A 679 24.15 -10.68 9.32
CA GLY A 679 23.52 -10.55 10.61
C GLY A 679 24.20 -11.37 11.69
N LEU A 680 24.46 -12.65 11.47
CA LEU A 680 25.13 -13.53 12.43
C LEU A 680 26.57 -13.10 12.71
N VAL A 681 27.32 -12.67 11.68
CA VAL A 681 28.68 -12.15 11.86
C VAL A 681 28.66 -10.94 12.78
N SER A 682 27.80 -9.95 12.49
CA SER A 682 27.68 -8.75 13.32
C SER A 682 27.15 -9.07 14.72
N ALA A 683 26.10 -9.89 14.83
CA ALA A 683 25.50 -10.30 16.08
C ALA A 683 26.49 -11.03 16.96
N THR A 684 27.32 -11.92 16.42
CA THR A 684 28.30 -12.68 17.22
C THR A 684 29.38 -11.78 17.78
N ILE A 685 29.96 -10.90 16.95
CA ILE A 685 30.99 -9.94 17.39
C ILE A 685 30.41 -8.96 18.42
N LEU A 686 29.25 -8.38 18.13
CA LEU A 686 28.61 -7.39 18.99
C LEU A 686 28.06 -8.04 20.26
N THR A 687 27.54 -9.26 20.23
CA THR A 687 27.06 -9.97 21.43
C THR A 687 28.22 -10.34 22.35
N LEU A 688 29.35 -10.82 21.83
CA LEU A 688 30.52 -11.14 22.65
C LEU A 688 31.20 -9.92 23.28
N ILE A 689 30.89 -8.69 22.83
CA ILE A 689 31.52 -7.46 23.33
C ILE A 689 30.49 -6.57 24.07
N VAL A 690 29.42 -6.19 23.39
CA VAL A 690 28.41 -5.22 23.85
C VAL A 690 27.54 -5.81 24.96
N LEU A 691 27.08 -7.07 24.83
CA LEU A 691 26.22 -7.71 25.84
C LEU A 691 26.93 -7.84 27.20
N PRO A 692 28.20 -8.29 27.30
CA PRO A 692 28.98 -8.22 28.52
C PRO A 692 29.11 -6.82 29.13
N VAL A 693 29.32 -5.80 28.29
CA VAL A 693 29.42 -4.39 28.75
C VAL A 693 28.08 -3.89 29.31
N LEU A 694 26.96 -4.24 28.66
CA LEU A 694 25.61 -3.95 29.14
C LEU A 694 25.34 -4.67 30.47
N TYR A 695 25.66 -5.96 30.57
CA TYR A 695 25.56 -6.72 31.82
C TYR A 695 26.37 -6.08 32.95
N ALA A 696 27.60 -5.62 32.65
CA ALA A 696 28.47 -4.93 33.62
C ALA A 696 27.92 -3.57 34.11
N LEU A 697 26.98 -2.96 33.39
CA LEU A 697 26.32 -1.71 33.78
C LEU A 697 25.08 -1.96 34.64
N PHE A 698 24.31 -3.01 34.33
CA PHE A 698 23.05 -3.31 35.01
C PHE A 698 23.20 -4.11 36.32
N ASP A 699 24.25 -4.93 36.51
CA ASP A 699 24.46 -5.73 37.75
C ASP A 699 25.22 -4.95 38.86
N ARG A 700 25.41 -3.63 38.73
CA ARG A 700 26.10 -2.80 39.74
C ARG A 700 25.13 -2.37 40.86
N LYS A 701 25.25 -2.98 42.05
CA LYS A 701 24.48 -2.57 43.25
C LYS A 701 24.74 -1.09 43.59
N GLY A 702 23.68 -0.27 43.60
CA GLY A 702 23.68 1.05 44.28
C GLY A 702 23.84 2.32 43.43
N HIS A 703 23.78 2.28 42.10
CA HIS A 703 23.81 3.51 41.28
C HIS A 703 22.68 3.53 40.24
N ARG A 704 21.73 4.45 40.41
CA ARG A 704 20.76 4.78 39.34
C ARG A 704 21.55 5.39 38.18
N PRO A 705 21.37 4.93 36.92
CA PRO A 705 22.06 5.52 35.78
C PRO A 705 21.66 7.00 35.66
N GLY A 706 22.65 7.90 35.59
CA GLY A 706 22.39 9.33 35.39
C GLY A 706 21.68 9.60 34.05
N GLY A 707 20.97 10.73 33.95
CA GLY A 707 20.07 11.04 32.82
C GLY A 707 20.68 10.99 31.41
N LYS A 708 22.01 11.13 31.27
CA LYS A 708 22.70 10.99 29.96
C LYS A 708 22.88 9.54 29.52
N THR A 709 23.15 8.61 30.45
CA THR A 709 23.24 7.16 30.16
C THR A 709 21.86 6.56 29.87
N ALA A 710 20.81 7.05 30.53
CA ALA A 710 19.43 6.63 30.27
C ALA A 710 18.97 6.98 28.83
N LYS A 711 19.40 8.12 28.28
CA LYS A 711 19.07 8.54 26.90
C LYS A 711 19.72 7.66 25.82
N VAL A 712 20.99 7.28 26.00
CA VAL A 712 21.70 6.36 25.09
C VAL A 712 21.09 4.95 25.16
N ILE A 713 20.68 4.54 26.36
CA ILE A 713 19.96 3.29 26.61
C ILE A 713 18.59 3.31 25.92
N MET A 714 17.81 4.38 26.05
CA MET A 714 16.51 4.54 25.37
C MET A 714 16.63 4.51 23.83
N LEU A 715 17.78 4.94 23.28
CA LEU A 715 18.06 4.92 21.85
C LEU A 715 18.50 3.52 21.35
N LEU A 716 19.21 2.73 22.17
CA LEU A 716 19.53 1.31 21.93
C LEU A 716 18.30 0.40 22.12
N PHE A 717 17.44 0.75 23.07
CA PHE A 717 16.14 0.14 23.31
C PHE A 717 15.05 0.80 22.47
N GLY A 718 15.35 1.08 21.19
CA GLY A 718 14.37 1.52 20.20
C GLY A 718 13.28 0.45 20.02
N ILE A 719 12.41 0.33 21.02
CA ILE A 719 11.08 -0.21 20.89
C ILE A 719 10.47 0.65 19.79
N PRO A 720 9.90 0.06 18.72
CA PRO A 720 9.06 0.80 17.81
C PRO A 720 7.76 1.12 18.56
N PHE A 721 7.80 2.04 19.52
CA PHE A 721 6.71 2.98 19.70
C PHE A 721 6.86 4.02 18.59
N LEU A 722 6.74 3.57 17.34
CA LEU A 722 6.17 4.42 16.30
C LEU A 722 4.82 4.85 16.85
N GLY A 723 4.58 6.16 16.80
CA GLY A 723 3.50 6.84 17.48
C GLY A 723 2.26 5.98 17.58
N MET A 724 2.04 5.41 18.77
CA MET A 724 0.70 5.51 19.30
C MET A 724 0.49 7.00 19.38
N GLY A 725 -0.15 7.57 18.35
CA GLY A 725 -0.77 8.86 18.48
C GLY A 725 -1.42 8.84 19.85
N GLN A 726 -0.99 9.75 20.72
CA GLN A 726 -1.85 10.06 21.84
C GLN A 726 -3.18 10.34 21.16
N ASN A 727 -4.15 9.44 21.31
CA ASN A 727 -5.52 9.68 20.93
C ASN A 727 -5.96 10.79 21.88
N THR A 728 -5.54 12.02 21.57
CA THR A 728 -5.97 13.22 22.25
C THR A 728 -7.44 13.29 21.91
N SER A 729 -8.24 12.94 22.91
CA SER A 729 -9.67 13.01 22.77
C SER A 729 -10.08 14.46 22.93
N ILE A 730 -10.65 15.07 21.90
CA ILE A 730 -11.04 16.49 21.93
C ILE A 730 -12.51 16.66 22.32
N SER A 731 -12.85 17.84 22.82
CA SER A 731 -14.23 18.29 23.03
C SER A 731 -14.83 18.92 21.77
N LEU A 732 -16.15 19.16 21.75
CA LEU A 732 -16.81 19.85 20.64
C LEU A 732 -16.28 21.28 20.44
N GLU A 733 -16.01 22.02 21.52
CA GLU A 733 -15.49 23.38 21.43
C GLU A 733 -14.09 23.41 20.81
N GLU A 734 -13.23 22.47 21.21
CA GLU A 734 -11.90 22.29 20.61
C GLU A 734 -12.01 21.88 19.14
N ALA A 735 -12.92 20.97 18.78
CA ALA A 735 -13.19 20.59 17.40
C ALA A 735 -13.61 21.79 16.55
N LEU A 736 -14.49 22.66 17.06
CA LEU A 736 -14.93 23.86 16.37
C LEU A 736 -13.81 24.89 16.20
N GLN A 737 -12.96 25.08 17.22
CA GLN A 737 -11.81 25.97 17.11
C GLN A 737 -10.80 25.47 16.06
N ILE A 738 -10.43 24.18 16.13
CA ILE A 738 -9.52 23.54 15.18
C ILE A 738 -10.07 23.63 13.76
N ALA A 739 -11.36 23.37 13.56
CA ALA A 739 -12.00 23.50 12.25
C ALA A 739 -11.90 24.95 11.74
N LYS A 740 -12.23 25.95 12.55
CA LYS A 740 -12.18 27.36 12.12
C LYS A 740 -10.75 27.82 11.79
N THR A 741 -9.74 27.35 12.52
CA THR A 741 -8.34 27.74 12.28
C THR A 741 -7.69 26.99 11.11
N ASN A 742 -8.08 25.74 10.89
CA ASN A 742 -7.39 24.88 9.90
C ASN A 742 -8.10 24.87 8.55
N ASN A 743 -9.42 25.02 8.51
CA ASN A 743 -10.22 24.84 7.31
C ASN A 743 -9.81 25.79 6.17
N LEU A 744 -9.37 25.20 5.07
CA LEU A 744 -8.90 25.92 3.88
C LEU A 744 -9.99 26.77 3.22
N GLY A 745 -11.26 26.40 3.35
CA GLY A 745 -12.40 27.17 2.81
C GLY A 745 -12.62 28.49 3.54
N ILE A 746 -12.42 28.51 4.87
CA ILE A 746 -12.46 29.74 5.66
C ILE A 746 -11.25 30.62 5.34
N LYS A 747 -10.04 30.06 5.30
CA LYS A 747 -8.83 30.79 4.88
C LYS A 747 -8.96 31.40 3.48
N ALA A 748 -9.56 30.66 2.53
CA ALA A 748 -9.83 31.20 1.19
C ALA A 748 -10.81 32.39 1.23
N SER A 749 -11.81 32.34 2.12
CA SER A 749 -12.76 33.45 2.30
C SER A 749 -12.09 34.67 2.95
N GLU A 750 -11.20 34.48 3.93
CA GLU A 750 -10.37 35.56 4.47
C GLU A 750 -9.49 36.21 3.38
N GLN A 751 -8.86 35.41 2.52
CA GLN A 751 -8.07 35.93 1.40
C GLN A 751 -8.92 36.70 0.37
N ARG A 752 -10.19 36.31 0.15
CA ARG A 752 -11.13 37.08 -0.71
C ARG A 752 -11.48 38.43 -0.11
N ILE A 753 -11.60 38.53 1.22
CA ILE A 753 -11.80 39.81 1.90
C ILE A 753 -10.57 40.70 1.69
N ILE A 754 -9.36 40.17 1.89
CA ILE A 754 -8.10 40.90 1.65
C ILE A 754 -8.00 41.34 0.18
N GLN A 755 -8.35 40.47 -0.76
CA GLN A 755 -8.39 40.80 -2.19
C GLN A 755 -9.36 41.96 -2.46
N SER A 756 -10.57 41.92 -1.89
CA SER A 756 -11.56 42.99 -2.05
C SER A 756 -11.05 44.31 -1.47
N GLN A 757 -10.44 44.27 -0.28
CA GLN A 757 -9.83 45.44 0.36
C GLN A 757 -8.71 46.05 -0.50
N GLN A 758 -7.86 45.22 -1.11
CA GLN A 758 -6.81 45.70 -2.02
C GLN A 758 -7.40 46.37 -3.27
N LEU A 759 -8.52 45.85 -3.79
CA LEU A 759 -9.21 46.44 -4.93
C LEU A 759 -9.85 47.80 -4.61
N GLU A 760 -10.16 48.11 -3.34
CA GLU A 760 -10.69 49.44 -2.97
C GLU A 760 -9.74 50.58 -3.36
N ASN A 761 -8.42 50.32 -3.36
CA ASN A 761 -7.42 51.31 -3.77
C ASN A 761 -7.48 51.64 -5.27
N THR A 762 -8.07 50.75 -6.08
CA THR A 762 -8.28 50.97 -7.53
C THR A 762 -9.46 51.91 -7.83
N ALA A 763 -10.19 52.35 -6.80
CA ALA A 763 -11.27 53.31 -6.97
C ALA A 763 -10.81 54.62 -7.60
N PHE A 764 -9.53 54.99 -7.41
CA PHE A 764 -8.91 56.14 -8.03
C PHE A 764 -7.97 55.70 -9.15
N ASP A 765 -8.44 55.82 -10.38
CA ASP A 765 -7.69 55.48 -11.59
C ASP A 765 -7.59 56.73 -12.48
N LEU A 766 -6.37 57.23 -12.66
CA LEU A 766 -6.08 58.39 -13.48
C LEU A 766 -6.05 58.07 -14.98
N GLY A 767 -6.15 56.80 -15.38
CA GLY A 767 -5.97 56.42 -16.77
C GLY A 767 -4.50 56.52 -17.22
N ARG A 768 -4.19 55.99 -18.40
CA ARG A 768 -2.82 56.00 -18.93
C ARG A 768 -2.47 57.37 -19.49
N THR A 769 -1.30 57.89 -19.12
CA THR A 769 -0.72 59.08 -19.76
C THR A 769 -0.35 58.75 -21.21
N GLU A 770 -0.88 59.50 -22.16
CA GLU A 770 -0.65 59.30 -23.58
C GLU A 770 0.48 60.22 -24.06
N PHE A 771 1.57 59.63 -24.54
CA PHE A 771 2.63 60.33 -25.25
C PHE A 771 2.44 60.11 -26.74
N TYR A 772 2.37 61.18 -27.53
CA TYR A 772 2.16 61.09 -28.97
C TYR A 772 3.16 61.96 -29.74
N PHE A 773 3.49 61.51 -30.95
CA PHE A 773 4.33 62.24 -31.89
C PHE A 773 3.62 62.28 -33.25
N ASN A 774 3.30 63.48 -33.72
CA ASN A 774 2.56 63.70 -34.97
C ASN A 774 3.35 64.65 -35.86
N LYS A 775 3.38 64.40 -37.17
CA LYS A 775 3.95 65.33 -38.16
C LYS A 775 2.81 66.06 -38.86
N ASP A 776 2.66 67.35 -38.58
CA ASP A 776 1.57 68.17 -39.08
C ASP A 776 2.00 68.94 -40.33
N GLN A 777 1.53 68.48 -41.49
CA GLN A 777 1.82 69.10 -42.79
C GLN A 777 0.97 70.34 -43.08
N ASN A 778 -0.15 70.52 -42.37
CA ASN A 778 -1.01 71.70 -42.52
C ASN A 778 -0.48 72.88 -41.70
N ASN A 779 0.22 72.60 -40.60
CA ASN A 779 0.75 73.64 -39.73
C ASN A 779 2.22 73.93 -40.08
N ILE A 780 2.40 74.91 -40.96
CA ILE A 780 3.69 75.29 -41.55
C ILE A 780 4.32 76.41 -40.70
N ALA A 781 5.54 76.21 -40.22
CA ALA A 781 6.26 77.26 -39.50
C ALA A 781 6.76 78.35 -40.47
N PRO A 782 7.17 79.54 -39.99
CA PRO A 782 7.56 80.67 -40.84
C PRO A 782 8.69 80.38 -41.84
N ASN A 783 9.48 79.32 -41.64
CA ASN A 783 10.49 78.81 -42.56
C ASN A 783 9.92 77.86 -43.64
N ASN A 784 8.60 77.86 -43.85
CA ASN A 784 7.87 77.09 -44.85
C ASN A 784 7.99 75.55 -44.72
N GLN A 785 8.29 75.05 -43.52
CA GLN A 785 8.37 73.61 -43.22
C GLN A 785 7.30 73.15 -42.22
N ALA A 786 6.77 71.95 -42.46
CA ALA A 786 5.84 71.25 -41.58
C ALA A 786 6.39 71.04 -40.16
N LEU A 787 5.54 71.17 -39.15
CA LEU A 787 5.91 71.00 -37.74
C LEU A 787 5.83 69.53 -37.32
N ASN A 788 6.87 69.06 -36.65
CA ASN A 788 6.84 67.83 -35.85
C ASN A 788 6.36 68.19 -34.44
N VAL A 789 5.28 67.57 -33.98
CA VAL A 789 4.64 67.85 -32.69
C VAL A 789 4.80 66.65 -31.76
N PHE A 790 5.45 66.89 -30.62
CA PHE A 790 5.48 65.93 -29.52
C PHE A 790 4.54 66.42 -28.41
N GLY A 791 3.71 65.55 -27.85
CA GLY A 791 2.75 65.93 -26.81
C GLY A 791 2.50 64.85 -25.77
N VAL A 792 2.05 65.31 -24.61
CA VAL A 792 1.58 64.49 -23.49
C VAL A 792 0.15 64.86 -23.20
N ASN A 793 -0.72 63.87 -23.11
CA ASN A 793 -2.14 64.04 -22.81
C ASN A 793 -2.53 63.16 -21.62
N GLN A 794 -3.24 63.75 -20.66
CA GLN A 794 -3.78 63.03 -19.50
C GLN A 794 -5.28 63.30 -19.41
N SER A 795 -6.07 62.24 -19.36
CA SER A 795 -7.50 62.33 -19.10
C SER A 795 -7.80 62.08 -17.61
N PHE A 796 -8.78 62.80 -17.09
CA PHE A 796 -9.26 62.73 -15.71
C PHE A 796 -10.78 62.56 -15.73
N LYS A 797 -11.29 61.69 -14.86
CA LYS A 797 -12.74 61.56 -14.65
C LYS A 797 -13.18 62.52 -13.55
N LEU A 798 -14.46 62.90 -13.52
CA LEU A 798 -14.97 63.80 -12.49
C LEU A 798 -14.94 63.16 -11.09
N PRO A 799 -14.64 63.92 -10.01
CA PRO A 799 -14.50 63.37 -8.64
C PRO A 799 -15.71 62.57 -8.13
N ALA A 800 -16.91 62.92 -8.59
CA ALA A 800 -18.15 62.21 -8.24
C ALA A 800 -18.12 60.72 -8.66
N LEU A 801 -17.47 60.42 -9.79
CA LEU A 801 -17.33 59.05 -10.29
C LEU A 801 -16.40 58.21 -9.41
N TYR A 802 -15.24 58.77 -9.02
CA TYR A 802 -14.30 58.09 -8.11
C TYR A 802 -14.94 57.78 -6.75
N LYS A 803 -15.76 58.71 -6.22
CA LYS A 803 -16.50 58.49 -4.96
C LYS A 803 -17.56 57.39 -5.10
N ALA A 804 -18.29 57.35 -6.21
CA ALA A 804 -19.27 56.29 -6.47
C ALA A 804 -18.58 54.92 -6.67
N GLN A 805 -17.44 54.89 -7.35
CA GLN A 805 -16.65 53.68 -7.57
C GLN A 805 -16.08 53.13 -6.25
N ARG A 806 -15.59 54.01 -5.37
CA ARG A 806 -15.12 53.63 -4.02
C ARG A 806 -16.22 53.01 -3.18
N LYS A 807 -17.43 53.58 -3.19
CA LYS A 807 -18.59 53.03 -2.45
C LYS A 807 -18.94 51.61 -2.90
N VAL A 808 -19.01 51.38 -4.22
CA VAL A 808 -19.27 50.04 -4.78
C VAL A 808 -18.20 49.04 -4.33
N LEU A 809 -16.92 49.42 -4.33
CA LEU A 809 -15.82 48.54 -3.91
C LEU A 809 -15.88 48.22 -2.40
N GLN A 810 -16.22 49.21 -1.56
CA GLN A 810 -16.47 49.00 -0.13
C GLN A 810 -17.67 48.08 0.12
N GLY A 811 -18.76 48.24 -0.64
CA GLY A 811 -19.91 47.34 -0.57
C GLY A 811 -19.57 45.90 -0.98
N LYS A 812 -18.66 45.71 -1.95
CA LYS A 812 -18.15 44.37 -2.32
C LYS A 812 -17.33 43.74 -1.19
N THR A 813 -16.51 44.52 -0.48
CA THR A 813 -15.75 44.02 0.68
C THR A 813 -16.69 43.56 1.78
N LEU A 814 -17.71 44.36 2.12
CA LEU A 814 -18.71 44.00 3.12
C LEU A 814 -19.44 42.71 2.75
N LEU A 815 -19.82 42.55 1.48
CA LEU A 815 -20.46 41.33 0.98
C LEU A 815 -19.56 40.09 1.10
N GLN A 816 -18.24 40.23 0.93
CA GLN A 816 -17.30 39.12 1.17
C GLN A 816 -17.19 38.77 2.66
N THR A 817 -17.31 39.75 3.55
CA THR A 817 -17.34 39.53 5.00
C THR A 817 -18.59 38.75 5.40
N ASP A 818 -19.78 39.14 4.96
CA ASP A 818 -21.03 38.42 5.27
C ASP A 818 -20.98 36.97 4.74
N LYS A 819 -20.42 36.77 3.54
CA LYS A 819 -20.26 35.43 2.95
C LYS A 819 -19.31 34.54 3.75
N MET A 820 -18.28 35.11 4.38
CA MET A 820 -17.40 34.39 5.29
C MET A 820 -18.15 33.97 6.55
N GLU A 821 -18.97 34.85 7.13
CA GLU A 821 -19.77 34.54 8.32
C GLU A 821 -20.77 33.41 8.06
N VAL A 822 -21.48 33.44 6.92
CA VAL A 822 -22.32 32.34 6.45
C VAL A 822 -21.54 31.03 6.36
N SER A 823 -20.34 31.08 5.76
CA SER A 823 -19.48 29.90 5.61
C SER A 823 -19.01 29.35 6.97
N GLN A 824 -18.73 30.21 7.94
CA GLN A 824 -18.36 29.81 9.30
C GLN A 824 -19.54 29.19 10.05
N LEU A 825 -20.75 29.70 9.85
CA LEU A 825 -21.98 29.17 10.44
C LEU A 825 -22.29 27.78 9.87
N GLN A 826 -22.16 27.60 8.55
CA GLN A 826 -22.29 26.31 7.89
C GLN A 826 -21.22 25.30 8.37
N LEU A 827 -19.96 25.72 8.49
CA LEU A 827 -18.89 24.87 9.01
C LEU A 827 -19.18 24.44 10.46
N THR A 828 -19.64 25.37 11.30
CA THR A 828 -20.01 25.10 12.70
C THR A 828 -21.12 24.05 12.78
N LYS A 829 -22.14 24.15 11.92
CA LYS A 829 -23.20 23.14 11.79
C LYS A 829 -22.65 21.77 11.41
N MET A 830 -21.84 21.71 10.35
CA MET A 830 -21.30 20.45 9.82
C MET A 830 -20.38 19.74 10.83
N VAL A 831 -19.49 20.49 11.49
CA VAL A 831 -18.59 19.95 12.51
C VAL A 831 -19.37 19.44 13.72
N SER A 832 -20.36 20.20 14.20
CA SER A 832 -21.21 19.76 15.31
C SER A 832 -21.98 18.50 14.97
N ARG A 833 -22.56 18.42 13.77
CA ARG A 833 -23.25 17.23 13.28
C ARG A 833 -22.34 16.00 13.21
N ALA A 834 -21.17 16.14 12.60
CA ALA A 834 -20.20 15.05 12.51
C ALA A 834 -19.69 14.59 13.89
N TYR A 835 -19.47 15.53 14.82
CA TYR A 835 -19.05 15.22 16.19
C TYR A 835 -20.11 14.39 16.94
N TYR A 836 -21.37 14.81 16.90
CA TYR A 836 -22.45 14.07 17.55
C TYR A 836 -22.76 12.73 16.87
N GLU A 837 -22.52 12.61 15.56
CA GLU A 837 -22.62 11.35 14.83
C GLU A 837 -21.56 10.33 15.31
N VAL A 838 -20.32 10.78 15.56
CA VAL A 838 -19.27 9.95 16.17
C VAL A 838 -19.69 9.49 17.57
N VAL A 839 -20.22 10.39 18.41
CA VAL A 839 -20.70 10.05 19.76
C VAL A 839 -21.83 9.01 19.70
N TYR A 840 -22.79 9.20 18.79
CA TYR A 840 -23.90 8.27 18.57
C TYR A 840 -23.41 6.87 18.17
N TRP A 841 -22.55 6.76 17.15
CA TRP A 841 -22.05 5.45 16.72
C TRP A 841 -21.15 4.78 17.75
N LYS A 842 -20.43 5.56 18.57
CA LYS A 842 -19.64 5.05 19.70
C LYS A 842 -20.53 4.42 20.77
N LEU A 843 -21.69 5.01 21.06
CA LEU A 843 -22.71 4.45 21.96
C LEU A 843 -23.35 3.18 21.36
N GLN A 844 -23.76 3.23 20.08
CA GLN A 844 -24.28 2.06 19.38
C GLN A 844 -23.28 0.90 19.37
N LEU A 845 -21.98 1.19 19.17
CA LEU A 845 -20.93 0.17 19.19
C LEU A 845 -20.84 -0.53 20.55
N SER A 846 -20.99 0.22 21.66
CA SER A 846 -21.03 -0.37 23.00
C SER A 846 -22.19 -1.35 23.15
N ASN A 847 -23.38 -0.97 22.66
CA ASN A 847 -24.59 -1.78 22.76
C ASN A 847 -24.50 -3.06 21.92
N TYR A 848 -24.05 -2.95 20.66
CA TYR A 848 -23.88 -4.13 19.80
C TYR A 848 -22.73 -5.04 20.24
N LYS A 849 -21.67 -4.52 20.89
CA LYS A 849 -20.62 -5.35 21.50
C LYS A 849 -21.16 -6.19 22.65
N TYR A 850 -22.00 -5.58 23.49
CA TYR A 850 -22.67 -6.31 24.57
C TYR A 850 -23.57 -7.42 24.00
N LEU A 851 -24.40 -7.10 22.99
CA LEU A 851 -25.25 -8.07 22.31
C LEU A 851 -24.45 -9.23 21.68
N ASP A 852 -23.39 -8.94 20.94
CA ASP A 852 -22.56 -9.96 20.29
C ASP A 852 -21.96 -10.92 21.32
N SER A 853 -21.47 -10.40 22.45
CA SER A 853 -20.96 -11.24 23.54
C SER A 853 -22.03 -12.15 24.16
N LEU A 854 -23.26 -11.63 24.31
CA LEU A 854 -24.39 -12.37 24.86
C LEU A 854 -24.83 -13.49 23.91
N TYR A 855 -24.98 -13.19 22.62
CA TYR A 855 -25.36 -14.18 21.61
C TYR A 855 -24.25 -15.20 21.31
N ALA A 856 -22.96 -14.84 21.43
CA ALA A 856 -21.86 -15.78 21.32
C ALA A 856 -21.84 -16.77 22.49
N SER A 857 -22.05 -16.28 23.72
CA SER A 857 -22.19 -17.16 24.90
C SER A 857 -23.39 -18.10 24.76
N PHE A 858 -24.47 -17.62 24.14
CA PHE A 858 -25.64 -18.41 23.85
C PHE A 858 -25.39 -19.52 22.83
N GLN A 859 -24.81 -19.18 21.67
CA GLN A 859 -24.53 -20.17 20.63
C GLN A 859 -23.74 -21.35 21.19
N LEU A 860 -22.79 -21.08 22.09
CA LEU A 860 -22.00 -22.09 22.78
C LEU A 860 -22.84 -22.92 23.76
N ALA A 861 -23.73 -22.29 24.53
CA ALA A 861 -24.63 -22.98 25.46
C ALA A 861 -25.68 -23.85 24.73
N ALA A 862 -26.33 -23.32 23.68
CA ALA A 862 -27.31 -24.04 22.87
C ALA A 862 -26.69 -25.27 22.21
N LYS A 863 -25.48 -25.12 21.66
CA LYS A 863 -24.74 -26.23 21.05
C LYS A 863 -24.43 -27.34 22.06
N LYS A 864 -23.97 -26.99 23.27
CA LYS A 864 -23.71 -27.96 24.33
C LYS A 864 -24.97 -28.72 24.76
N ARG A 865 -26.10 -28.03 24.93
CA ARG A 865 -27.37 -28.67 25.29
C ARG A 865 -27.87 -29.60 24.19
N PHE A 866 -27.69 -29.24 22.93
CA PHE A 866 -28.02 -30.10 21.80
C PHE A 866 -27.12 -31.34 21.73
N ASP A 867 -25.81 -31.16 21.91
CA ASP A 867 -24.84 -32.27 21.97
C ASP A 867 -25.14 -33.24 23.13
N GLN A 868 -25.78 -32.76 24.21
CA GLN A 868 -26.24 -33.55 25.36
C GLN A 868 -27.65 -34.13 25.18
N GLY A 869 -28.33 -33.86 24.06
CA GLY A 869 -29.69 -34.33 23.79
C GLY A 869 -30.80 -33.59 24.57
N GLU A 870 -30.48 -32.48 25.22
CA GLU A 870 -31.41 -31.70 26.05
C GLU A 870 -32.27 -30.70 25.26
N THR A 871 -31.95 -30.43 24.00
CA THR A 871 -32.74 -29.52 23.13
C THR A 871 -32.78 -29.99 21.66
N ASN A 872 -33.61 -29.34 20.84
CA ASN A 872 -33.80 -29.60 19.42
C ASN A 872 -32.85 -28.77 18.53
N LEU A 873 -32.71 -29.19 17.27
CA LEU A 873 -31.87 -28.52 16.27
C LEU A 873 -32.36 -27.10 15.93
N LEU A 874 -33.65 -26.81 16.13
CA LEU A 874 -34.22 -25.50 15.83
C LEU A 874 -33.66 -24.41 16.75
N GLU A 875 -33.45 -24.73 18.04
CA GLU A 875 -32.88 -23.79 19.02
C GLU A 875 -31.43 -23.43 18.67
N THR A 876 -30.63 -24.41 18.24
CA THR A 876 -29.23 -24.16 17.84
C THR A 876 -29.13 -23.37 16.54
N LEU A 877 -29.95 -23.69 15.53
CA LEU A 877 -30.00 -22.94 14.28
C LEU A 877 -30.48 -21.50 14.49
N THR A 878 -31.44 -21.28 15.39
CA THR A 878 -31.93 -19.95 15.75
C THR A 878 -30.85 -19.15 16.48
N ALA A 879 -30.14 -19.79 17.42
CA ALA A 879 -29.00 -19.20 18.12
C ALA A 879 -27.89 -18.75 17.17
N GLU A 880 -27.52 -19.61 16.23
CA GLU A 880 -26.50 -19.33 15.23
C GLU A 880 -26.94 -18.21 14.28
N THR A 881 -28.19 -18.24 13.81
CA THR A 881 -28.74 -17.22 12.90
C THR A 881 -28.74 -15.84 13.57
N LYS A 882 -29.25 -15.74 14.81
CA LYS A 882 -29.29 -14.49 15.55
C LYS A 882 -27.90 -13.99 15.95
N GLY A 883 -26.99 -14.90 16.32
CA GLY A 883 -25.59 -14.56 16.56
C GLY A 883 -24.92 -13.97 15.32
N LYS A 884 -25.14 -14.57 14.15
CA LYS A 884 -24.65 -14.03 12.87
C LYS A 884 -25.25 -12.67 12.51
N GLU A 885 -26.55 -12.47 12.74
CA GLU A 885 -27.25 -11.20 12.49
C GLU A 885 -26.67 -10.06 13.35
N VAL A 886 -26.49 -10.30 14.64
CA VAL A 886 -25.89 -9.32 15.57
C VAL A 886 -24.43 -9.06 15.24
N SER A 887 -23.66 -10.09 14.90
CA SER A 887 -22.26 -9.92 14.48
C SER A 887 -22.14 -9.07 13.21
N LEU A 888 -23.07 -9.24 12.26
CA LEU A 888 -23.14 -8.42 11.06
C LEU A 888 -23.50 -6.96 11.39
N ALA A 889 -24.47 -6.74 12.26
CA ALA A 889 -24.85 -5.41 12.72
C ALA A 889 -23.71 -4.71 13.47
N LEU A 890 -22.95 -5.43 14.31
CA LEU A 890 -21.74 -4.93 14.97
C LEU A 890 -20.70 -4.45 13.93
N LYS A 891 -20.45 -5.22 12.87
CA LYS A 891 -19.55 -4.82 11.79
C LYS A 891 -20.06 -3.57 11.06
N GLN A 892 -21.36 -3.46 10.81
CA GLN A 892 -21.97 -2.26 10.20
C GLN A 892 -21.80 -1.03 11.08
N VAL A 893 -21.99 -1.16 12.39
CA VAL A 893 -21.79 -0.08 13.36
C VAL A 893 -20.31 0.33 13.46
N GLN A 894 -19.38 -0.63 13.42
CA GLN A 894 -17.94 -0.34 13.33
C GLN A 894 -17.59 0.47 12.09
N ALA A 895 -18.07 0.04 10.91
CA ALA A 895 -17.87 0.76 9.66
C ALA A 895 -18.51 2.16 9.68
N SER A 896 -19.69 2.31 10.31
CA SER A 896 -20.37 3.59 10.45
C SER A 896 -19.63 4.54 11.39
N LEU A 897 -19.04 4.02 12.48
CA LEU A 897 -18.18 4.79 13.36
C LEU A 897 -16.93 5.27 12.62
N GLU A 898 -16.25 4.40 11.88
CA GLU A 898 -15.09 4.78 11.05
C GLU A 898 -15.46 5.85 10.02
N LYS A 899 -16.58 5.68 9.32
CA LYS A 899 -17.12 6.68 8.38
C LYS A 899 -17.33 8.04 9.07
N SER A 900 -17.93 8.05 10.27
CA SER A 900 -18.18 9.28 11.02
C SER A 900 -16.88 10.00 11.43
N TYR A 901 -15.84 9.24 11.80
CA TYR A 901 -14.51 9.82 12.07
C TYR A 901 -13.87 10.40 10.81
N VAL A 902 -14.00 9.73 9.66
CA VAL A 902 -13.52 10.25 8.37
C VAL A 902 -14.22 11.58 8.04
N SER A 903 -15.54 11.65 8.20
CA SER A 903 -16.30 12.90 7.99
C SER A 903 -15.87 14.01 8.95
N LEU A 904 -15.62 13.69 10.22
CA LEU A 904 -15.13 14.66 11.20
C LEU A 904 -13.71 15.14 10.84
N HIS A 905 -12.79 14.25 10.50
CA HIS A 905 -11.41 14.60 10.10
C HIS A 905 -11.37 15.41 8.81
N GLN A 906 -12.24 15.12 7.84
CA GLN A 906 -12.39 15.92 6.62
C GLN A 906 -12.74 17.38 6.92
N LEU A 907 -13.54 17.63 7.96
CA LEU A 907 -13.94 18.98 8.37
C LEU A 907 -12.88 19.67 9.24
N LEU A 908 -12.18 18.93 10.10
CA LEU A 908 -11.11 19.43 10.96
C LEU A 908 -9.81 19.75 10.20
N GLN A 909 -9.51 19.00 9.12
CA GLN A 909 -8.31 19.16 8.30
C GLN A 909 -7.01 19.16 9.13
N THR A 910 -6.86 18.19 10.02
CA THR A 910 -5.69 18.00 10.90
C THR A 910 -4.79 16.86 10.43
N ASP A 911 -3.48 17.00 10.65
CA ASP A 911 -2.48 15.97 10.30
C ASP A 911 -2.49 14.76 11.26
N SER A 912 -3.11 14.89 12.44
CA SER A 912 -3.21 13.84 13.45
C SER A 912 -4.62 13.25 13.54
N ILE A 913 -4.69 11.95 13.86
CA ILE A 913 -5.94 11.24 14.16
C ILE A 913 -6.42 11.70 15.53
N VAL A 914 -7.55 12.41 15.55
CA VAL A 914 -8.14 12.93 16.79
C VAL A 914 -9.35 12.09 17.20
N GLY A 915 -9.40 11.70 18.49
CA GLY A 915 -10.53 10.96 19.07
C GLY A 915 -11.58 11.89 19.67
N VAL A 916 -12.79 11.37 19.91
CA VAL A 916 -13.85 12.13 20.61
C VAL A 916 -13.91 11.74 22.09
N SER A 917 -13.84 12.75 22.97
CA SER A 917 -13.80 12.59 24.44
C SER A 917 -15.15 12.22 25.05
N THR A 918 -16.24 12.78 24.53
CA THR A 918 -17.58 12.60 25.10
C THR A 918 -18.06 11.15 24.99
N THR A 919 -18.67 10.66 26.07
CA THR A 919 -19.23 9.29 26.20
C THR A 919 -20.74 9.28 26.37
N ARG A 920 -21.40 10.44 26.26
CA ARG A 920 -22.85 10.59 26.42
C ARG A 920 -23.40 11.50 25.33
N LEU A 921 -24.60 11.19 24.85
CA LEU A 921 -25.37 12.05 23.97
C LEU A 921 -26.34 12.86 24.83
N ASP A 922 -26.11 14.16 24.97
CA ASP A 922 -26.97 15.07 25.74
C ASP A 922 -27.98 15.75 24.82
N ARG A 923 -29.17 16.07 25.36
CA ARG A 923 -30.25 16.73 24.63
C ARG A 923 -29.92 18.21 24.40
N LEU A 924 -29.92 18.66 23.14
CA LEU A 924 -29.58 20.03 22.78
C LEU A 924 -30.76 21.01 22.94
N PRO A 925 -30.53 22.26 23.39
CA PRO A 925 -31.56 23.29 23.43
C PRO A 925 -31.79 23.92 22.05
N LEU A 926 -33.06 24.20 21.72
CA LEU A 926 -33.46 24.98 20.56
C LEU A 926 -33.30 26.48 20.86
N LEU A 927 -32.62 27.20 19.98
CA LEU A 927 -32.50 28.66 20.02
C LEU A 927 -33.64 29.31 19.22
N PRO A 928 -34.20 30.45 19.67
CA PRO A 928 -35.22 31.16 18.91
C PRO A 928 -34.64 31.73 17.61
N LEU A 929 -35.41 31.67 16.52
CA LEU A 929 -35.02 32.26 15.23
C LEU A 929 -34.92 33.79 15.34
N ASP A 930 -33.71 34.32 15.31
CA ASP A 930 -33.45 35.76 15.19
C ASP A 930 -33.40 36.16 13.72
N THR A 931 -34.51 36.68 13.20
CA THR A 931 -34.61 37.15 11.81
C THR A 931 -33.90 38.48 11.57
N ALA A 932 -33.56 39.23 12.63
CA ALA A 932 -32.91 40.53 12.50
C ALA A 932 -31.39 40.42 12.30
N ASN A 933 -30.75 39.44 12.94
CA ASN A 933 -29.28 39.25 12.89
C ASN A 933 -28.86 38.01 12.08
N HIS A 934 -29.73 37.45 11.25
CA HIS A 934 -29.41 36.28 10.45
C HIS A 934 -28.35 36.60 9.38
N SER A 935 -27.22 35.88 9.37
CA SER A 935 -26.07 36.17 8.50
C SER A 935 -26.41 36.17 7.00
N GLU A 936 -27.24 35.23 6.53
CA GLU A 936 -27.65 35.21 5.11
C GLU A 936 -28.60 36.36 4.74
N LEU A 937 -29.49 36.77 5.67
CA LEU A 937 -30.39 37.90 5.41
C LEU A 937 -29.59 39.21 5.38
N SER A 938 -28.55 39.31 6.20
CA SER A 938 -27.59 40.42 6.17
C SER A 938 -26.83 40.46 4.84
N TYR A 939 -26.34 39.30 4.34
CA TYR A 939 -25.73 39.18 3.01
C TYR A 939 -26.67 39.66 1.89
N LEU A 940 -27.93 39.23 1.89
CA LEU A 940 -28.91 39.64 0.88
C LEU A 940 -29.25 41.15 0.98
N ALA A 941 -29.34 41.69 2.21
CA ALA A 941 -29.57 43.10 2.44
C ALA A 941 -28.40 43.97 1.92
N HIS A 942 -27.16 43.58 2.20
CA HIS A 942 -25.98 44.28 1.69
C HIS A 942 -25.79 44.08 0.17
N SER A 943 -26.19 42.93 -0.39
CA SER A 943 -26.25 42.71 -1.84
C SER A 943 -27.22 43.68 -2.53
N LEU A 944 -28.42 43.86 -1.96
CA LEU A 944 -29.39 44.85 -2.42
C LEU A 944 -28.83 46.29 -2.35
N GLU A 945 -28.14 46.63 -1.26
CA GLU A 945 -27.50 47.94 -1.12
C GLU A 945 -26.39 48.15 -2.16
N LEU A 946 -25.54 47.15 -2.38
CA LEU A 946 -24.50 47.17 -3.41
C LEU A 946 -25.10 47.38 -4.80
N SER A 947 -26.21 46.71 -5.12
CA SER A 947 -26.93 46.88 -6.39
C SER A 947 -27.44 48.33 -6.57
N LYS A 948 -27.97 48.96 -5.51
CA LYS A 948 -28.34 50.39 -5.52
C LYS A 948 -27.15 51.32 -5.75
N GLN A 949 -26.01 51.01 -5.14
CA GLN A 949 -24.76 51.76 -5.34
C GLN A 949 -24.23 51.61 -6.78
N GLN A 950 -24.39 50.43 -7.38
CA GLN A 950 -24.03 50.16 -8.78
C GLN A 950 -24.85 51.01 -9.76
N ILE A 951 -26.16 51.17 -9.51
CA ILE A 951 -27.01 52.08 -10.30
C ILE A 951 -26.47 53.51 -10.25
N ASN A 952 -26.06 53.98 -9.06
CA ASN A 952 -25.49 55.31 -8.91
C ASN A 952 -24.17 55.43 -9.67
N LEU A 953 -23.29 54.41 -9.63
CA LEU A 953 -22.04 54.39 -10.40
C LEU A 953 -22.30 54.51 -11.91
N GLU A 954 -23.22 53.72 -12.47
CA GLU A 954 -23.55 53.78 -13.90
C GLU A 954 -24.15 55.14 -14.30
N LYS A 955 -24.90 55.80 -13.42
CA LYS A 955 -25.36 57.19 -13.64
C LYS A 955 -24.20 58.19 -13.66
N GLN A 956 -23.23 58.04 -12.75
CA GLN A 956 -22.07 58.94 -12.71
C GLN A 956 -21.15 58.77 -13.94
N ARG A 957 -21.16 57.59 -14.60
CA ARG A 957 -20.41 57.36 -15.86
C ARG A 957 -20.94 58.16 -17.06
N LEU A 958 -22.12 58.77 -16.95
CA LEU A 958 -22.67 59.66 -17.97
C LEU A 958 -22.07 61.08 -17.90
N LEU A 959 -21.34 61.40 -16.84
CA LEU A 959 -20.65 62.67 -16.71
C LEU A 959 -19.47 62.76 -17.69
N PRO A 960 -19.13 63.95 -18.19
CA PRO A 960 -18.02 64.13 -19.12
C PRO A 960 -16.67 63.94 -18.45
N ASP A 961 -15.70 63.42 -19.20
CA ASP A 961 -14.30 63.39 -18.80
C ASP A 961 -13.59 64.67 -19.22
N VAL A 962 -12.51 65.03 -18.52
CA VAL A 962 -11.68 66.22 -18.79
C VAL A 962 -10.29 65.76 -19.18
N SER A 963 -9.74 66.24 -20.28
CA SER A 963 -8.36 65.97 -20.68
C SER A 963 -7.52 67.24 -20.70
N LEU A 964 -6.27 67.11 -20.25
CA LEU A 964 -5.26 68.15 -20.29
C LEU A 964 -4.08 67.64 -21.11
N GLY A 965 -3.81 68.34 -22.21
CA GLY A 965 -2.71 68.06 -23.12
C GLY A 965 -1.72 69.22 -23.16
N TYR A 966 -0.44 68.90 -23.13
CA TYR A 966 0.65 69.84 -23.41
C TYR A 966 1.48 69.30 -24.57
N PHE A 967 1.72 70.12 -25.58
CA PHE A 967 2.48 69.72 -26.75
C PHE A 967 3.44 70.81 -27.21
N GLN A 968 4.49 70.40 -27.92
CA GLN A 968 5.53 71.27 -28.42
C GLN A 968 5.83 70.91 -29.88
N GLY A 969 5.67 71.89 -30.77
CA GLY A 969 5.97 71.79 -32.19
C GLY A 969 7.37 72.30 -32.52
N THR A 970 8.11 71.58 -33.36
CA THR A 970 9.48 71.90 -33.79
C THR A 970 9.70 71.52 -35.25
N ASN A 971 10.70 72.10 -35.93
CA ASN A 971 11.10 71.65 -37.27
C ASN A 971 12.62 71.71 -37.49
N GLY A 972 13.11 71.06 -38.54
CA GLY A 972 14.55 70.87 -38.80
C GLY A 972 15.21 71.88 -39.73
N GLY A 973 14.55 72.98 -40.09
CA GLY A 973 15.05 73.99 -41.04
C GLY A 973 15.93 75.07 -40.40
N SER A 974 16.65 75.86 -41.19
CA SER A 974 17.42 77.00 -40.68
C SER A 974 16.49 78.04 -40.03
N GLY A 975 16.75 78.39 -38.76
CA GLY A 975 15.90 79.28 -37.95
C GLY A 975 14.85 78.57 -37.07
N THR A 976 15.06 77.31 -36.68
CA THR A 976 14.17 76.53 -35.80
C THR A 976 13.76 77.29 -34.53
N GLN A 977 12.44 77.37 -34.28
CA GLN A 977 11.86 77.83 -33.03
C GLN A 977 10.93 76.76 -32.44
N PHE A 978 10.79 76.76 -31.12
CA PHE A 978 9.90 75.86 -30.39
C PHE A 978 8.55 76.53 -30.15
N TYR A 979 7.47 75.85 -30.51
CA TYR A 979 6.10 76.37 -30.34
C TYR A 979 5.37 75.54 -29.28
N PRO A 980 5.33 75.98 -28.01
CA PRO A 980 4.55 75.31 -26.97
C PRO A 980 3.05 75.60 -27.16
N GLY A 981 2.24 74.58 -26.98
CA GLY A 981 0.78 74.64 -27.03
C GLY A 981 0.15 73.83 -25.91
N TYR A 982 -1.02 74.26 -25.45
CA TYR A 982 -1.82 73.53 -24.47
C TYR A 982 -3.20 73.26 -25.05
N GLN A 983 -3.77 72.11 -24.71
CA GLN A 983 -5.09 71.66 -25.13
C GLN A 983 -5.87 71.24 -23.90
N ILE A 984 -7.07 71.80 -23.73
CA ILE A 984 -8.03 71.35 -22.72
C ILE A 984 -9.18 70.74 -23.50
N GLY A 985 -9.40 69.43 -23.33
CA GLY A 985 -10.48 68.69 -23.97
C GLY A 985 -11.53 68.27 -22.96
N THR A 986 -12.76 68.08 -23.41
CA THR A 986 -13.78 67.37 -22.65
C THR A 986 -14.40 66.29 -23.53
N SER A 987 -14.49 65.07 -22.99
CA SER A 987 -15.07 63.93 -23.69
C SER A 987 -16.48 63.70 -23.17
N VAL A 988 -17.48 63.96 -24.01
CA VAL A 988 -18.89 63.79 -23.67
C VAL A 988 -19.40 62.49 -24.29
N PRO A 989 -19.99 61.56 -23.51
CA PRO A 989 -20.56 60.32 -24.05
C PRO A 989 -21.87 60.61 -24.80
N LEU A 990 -21.81 60.75 -26.14
CA LEU A 990 -22.98 61.07 -26.98
C LEU A 990 -23.92 59.87 -27.22
N TRP A 991 -23.44 58.64 -27.03
CA TRP A 991 -24.19 57.40 -27.30
C TRP A 991 -24.85 56.83 -26.05
N PHE A 992 -25.96 57.44 -25.61
CA PHE A 992 -26.66 57.08 -24.36
C PHE A 992 -27.36 55.71 -24.36
N LYS A 993 -27.60 55.10 -25.52
CA LYS A 993 -28.37 53.85 -25.63
C LYS A 993 -27.71 52.71 -24.84
N HIS A 994 -26.38 52.59 -24.89
CA HIS A 994 -25.63 51.59 -24.13
C HIS A 994 -25.78 51.79 -22.62
N HIS A 995 -25.50 53.01 -22.13
CA HIS A 995 -25.60 53.34 -20.70
C HIS A 995 -27.04 53.27 -20.17
N LYS A 996 -28.05 53.59 -21.00
CA LYS A 996 -29.45 53.44 -20.63
C LYS A 996 -29.81 51.96 -20.42
N SER A 997 -29.29 51.07 -21.26
CA SER A 997 -29.48 49.62 -21.11
C SER A 997 -28.76 49.07 -19.87
N THR A 998 -27.52 49.52 -19.56
CA THR A 998 -26.81 49.07 -18.35
C THR A 998 -27.47 49.57 -17.06
N ILE A 999 -27.96 50.80 -17.03
CA ILE A 999 -28.75 51.33 -15.90
C ILE A 999 -30.08 50.57 -15.74
N ALA A 1000 -30.75 50.23 -16.86
CA ALA A 1000 -31.97 49.44 -16.82
C ALA A 1000 -31.70 48.02 -16.28
N ALA A 1001 -30.62 47.37 -16.73
CA ALA A 1001 -30.19 46.07 -16.23
C ALA A 1001 -29.88 46.10 -14.72
N ALA A 1002 -29.14 47.11 -14.24
CA ALA A 1002 -28.84 47.26 -12.82
C ALA A 1002 -30.11 47.51 -11.97
N LYS A 1003 -31.13 48.19 -12.50
CA LYS A 1003 -32.44 48.32 -11.83
C LYS A 1003 -33.18 46.99 -11.75
N THR A 1004 -33.17 46.21 -12.83
CA THR A 1004 -33.77 44.87 -12.85
C THR A 1004 -33.08 43.98 -11.83
N GLU A 1005 -31.75 44.02 -11.74
CA GLU A 1005 -30.96 43.29 -10.74
C GLU A 1005 -31.38 43.65 -9.30
N THR A 1006 -31.60 44.93 -9.00
CA THR A 1006 -32.11 45.34 -7.68
C THR A 1006 -33.48 44.74 -7.39
N SER A 1007 -34.38 44.68 -8.38
CA SER A 1007 -35.69 44.04 -8.22
C SER A 1007 -35.59 42.52 -8.03
N ILE A 1008 -34.67 41.86 -8.75
CA ILE A 1008 -34.39 40.42 -8.58
C ILE A 1008 -33.95 40.15 -7.14
N LEU A 1009 -32.95 40.89 -6.65
CA LEU A 1009 -32.44 40.74 -5.28
C LEU A 1009 -33.50 41.05 -4.20
N ASP A 1010 -34.42 42.00 -4.45
CA ASP A 1010 -35.54 42.28 -3.55
C ASP A 1010 -36.53 41.10 -3.49
N PHE A 1011 -36.84 40.49 -4.63
CA PHE A 1011 -37.70 39.30 -4.67
C PHE A 1011 -37.02 38.07 -4.05
N GLU A 1012 -35.73 37.85 -4.32
CA GLU A 1012 -34.94 36.76 -3.74
C GLU A 1012 -34.83 36.91 -2.21
N SER A 1013 -34.60 38.13 -1.71
CA SER A 1013 -34.55 38.40 -0.27
C SER A 1013 -35.89 38.10 0.42
N LYS A 1014 -37.01 38.52 -0.18
CA LYS A 1014 -38.36 38.22 0.34
C LYS A 1014 -38.68 36.73 0.28
N GLN A 1015 -38.35 36.07 -0.82
CA GLN A 1015 -38.55 34.63 -0.97
C GLN A 1015 -37.73 33.86 0.07
N TYR A 1016 -36.47 34.24 0.28
CA TYR A 1016 -35.61 33.63 1.28
C TYR A 1016 -36.19 33.77 2.69
N ALA A 1017 -36.66 34.97 3.05
CA ALA A 1017 -37.29 35.20 4.36
C ALA A 1017 -38.51 34.29 4.59
N ILE A 1018 -39.36 34.11 3.57
CA ILE A 1018 -40.51 33.20 3.62
C ILE A 1018 -40.05 31.75 3.81
N LEU A 1019 -39.12 31.29 2.98
CA LEU A 1019 -38.60 29.91 3.07
C LEU A 1019 -37.93 29.65 4.42
N LEU A 1020 -37.23 30.63 4.98
CA LEU A 1020 -36.56 30.52 6.28
C LEU A 1020 -37.57 30.30 7.40
N GLU A 1021 -38.63 31.11 7.41
CA GLU A 1021 -39.71 30.98 8.39
C GLU A 1021 -40.46 29.65 8.24
N ASP A 1022 -40.77 29.24 7.01
CA ASP A 1022 -41.47 27.98 6.72
C ASP A 1022 -40.61 26.76 7.10
N LYS A 1023 -39.32 26.76 6.78
CA LYS A 1023 -38.40 25.68 7.14
C LYS A 1023 -38.21 25.60 8.66
N TYR A 1024 -38.10 26.73 9.35
CA TYR A 1024 -38.03 26.77 10.80
C TYR A 1024 -39.32 26.22 11.46
N LYS A 1025 -40.49 26.59 10.94
CA LYS A 1025 -41.79 26.03 11.38
C LYS A 1025 -41.85 24.51 11.18
N ALA A 1026 -41.42 24.02 10.01
CA ALA A 1026 -41.38 22.58 9.72
C ALA A 1026 -40.47 21.82 10.70
N LEU A 1027 -39.27 22.33 10.94
CA LEU A 1027 -38.32 21.76 11.92
C LEU A 1027 -38.89 21.79 13.35
N THR A 1028 -39.61 22.85 13.73
CA THR A 1028 -40.25 22.95 15.05
C THR A 1028 -41.36 21.91 15.23
N ILE A 1029 -42.14 21.62 14.17
CA ILE A 1029 -43.17 20.57 14.18
C ILE A 1029 -42.51 19.19 14.33
N GLU A 1030 -41.43 18.93 13.58
CA GLU A 1030 -40.68 17.68 13.68
C GLU A 1030 -40.06 17.49 15.08
N LEU A 1031 -39.48 18.55 15.65
CA LEU A 1031 -38.95 18.55 17.01
C LEU A 1031 -40.02 18.21 18.05
N LYS A 1032 -41.24 18.71 17.89
CA LYS A 1032 -42.36 18.37 18.79
C LYS A 1032 -42.70 16.87 18.72
N GLN A 1033 -42.71 16.28 17.54
CA GLN A 1033 -42.93 14.83 17.38
C GLN A 1033 -41.80 14.00 18.01
N LEU A 1034 -40.55 14.44 17.85
CA LEU A 1034 -39.39 13.77 18.45
C LEU A 1034 -39.36 13.93 19.97
N GLU A 1035 -39.79 15.07 20.50
CA GLU A 1035 -39.92 15.33 21.93
C GLU A 1035 -40.99 14.44 22.57
N GLU A 1036 -42.13 14.22 21.92
CA GLU A 1036 -43.14 13.26 22.39
C GLU A 1036 -42.58 11.83 22.47
N LYS A 1037 -41.78 11.40 21.48
CA LYS A 1037 -41.09 10.09 21.50
C LYS A 1037 -40.06 10.00 22.63
N LEU A 1038 -39.25 11.05 22.83
CA LEU A 1038 -38.25 11.09 23.89
C LEU A 1038 -38.88 11.05 25.27
N ASN A 1039 -39.96 11.80 25.48
CA ASN A 1039 -40.71 11.79 26.73
C ASN A 1039 -41.19 10.37 27.08
N TYR A 1040 -41.70 9.60 26.11
CA TYR A 1040 -42.06 8.20 26.34
C TYR A 1040 -40.88 7.35 26.84
N TYR A 1041 -39.73 7.43 26.17
CA TYR A 1041 -38.55 6.65 26.52
C TYR A 1041 -37.95 7.06 27.88
N GLU A 1042 -37.93 8.36 28.19
CA GLU A 1042 -37.40 8.92 29.44
C GLU A 1042 -38.33 8.65 30.64
N SER A 1043 -39.66 8.70 30.46
CA SER A 1043 -40.63 8.52 31.54
C SER A 1043 -40.96 7.04 31.82
N SER A 1044 -41.09 6.22 30.78
CA SER A 1044 -41.63 4.86 30.88
C SER A 1044 -40.77 3.79 30.22
N GLY A 1045 -40.18 4.09 29.05
CA GLY A 1045 -39.38 3.14 28.27
C GLY A 1045 -38.20 2.59 29.05
N LYS A 1046 -37.43 3.46 29.73
CA LYS A 1046 -36.27 3.03 30.54
C LYS A 1046 -36.67 2.13 31.71
N SER A 1047 -37.76 2.46 32.42
CA SER A 1047 -38.25 1.61 33.51
C SER A 1047 -38.75 0.26 33.00
N LEU A 1048 -39.42 0.23 31.85
CA LEU A 1048 -39.86 -1.00 31.19
C LEU A 1048 -38.68 -1.85 30.76
N GLN A 1049 -37.64 -1.25 30.17
CA GLN A 1049 -36.41 -1.94 29.79
C GLN A 1049 -35.76 -2.62 31.01
N GLU A 1050 -35.49 -1.86 32.07
CA GLU A 1050 -34.82 -2.36 33.28
C GLU A 1050 -35.63 -3.47 33.95
N LYS A 1051 -36.96 -3.29 34.08
CA LYS A 1051 -37.86 -4.32 34.62
C LYS A 1051 -37.92 -5.56 33.73
N THR A 1052 -37.98 -5.39 32.42
CA THR A 1052 -38.02 -6.51 31.47
C THR A 1052 -36.73 -7.33 31.57
N ILE A 1053 -35.56 -6.69 31.60
CA ILE A 1053 -34.28 -7.39 31.78
C ILE A 1053 -34.26 -8.12 33.13
N LEU A 1054 -34.59 -7.44 34.23
CA LEU A 1054 -34.56 -8.02 35.57
C LEU A 1054 -35.49 -9.22 35.72
N HIS A 1055 -36.75 -9.09 35.28
CA HIS A 1055 -37.75 -10.15 35.42
C HIS A 1055 -37.52 -11.28 34.41
N ALA A 1056 -37.09 -10.99 33.18
CA ALA A 1056 -36.74 -12.02 32.21
C ALA A 1056 -35.52 -12.83 32.70
N SER A 1057 -34.50 -12.18 33.28
CA SER A 1057 -33.33 -12.89 33.82
C SER A 1057 -33.69 -13.78 35.01
N LYS A 1058 -34.57 -13.32 35.91
CA LYS A 1058 -35.06 -14.12 37.03
C LYS A 1058 -35.93 -15.30 36.58
N ALA A 1059 -36.88 -15.06 35.69
CA ALA A 1059 -37.76 -16.10 35.15
C ALA A 1059 -36.93 -17.18 34.41
N PHE A 1060 -35.90 -16.77 33.67
CA PHE A 1060 -34.98 -17.71 33.02
C PHE A 1060 -34.14 -18.51 34.03
N GLN A 1061 -33.59 -17.86 35.07
CA GLN A 1061 -32.82 -18.55 36.13
C GLN A 1061 -33.67 -19.55 36.93
N ASN A 1062 -34.95 -19.24 37.13
CA ASN A 1062 -35.90 -20.11 37.81
C ASN A 1062 -36.48 -21.22 36.91
N GLY A 1063 -36.16 -21.22 35.60
CA GLY A 1063 -36.69 -22.17 34.63
C GLY A 1063 -38.16 -21.95 34.25
N GLU A 1064 -38.73 -20.77 34.51
CA GLU A 1064 -40.14 -20.42 34.24
C GLU A 1064 -40.40 -20.10 32.77
N ILE A 1065 -39.41 -19.54 32.07
CA ILE A 1065 -39.48 -19.26 30.63
C ILE A 1065 -38.39 -20.02 29.88
N ASN A 1066 -38.70 -20.41 28.65
CA ASN A 1066 -37.69 -21.04 27.80
C ASN A 1066 -36.69 -20.00 27.29
N TYR A 1067 -35.58 -20.49 26.76
CA TYR A 1067 -34.47 -19.65 26.34
C TYR A 1067 -34.83 -18.71 25.17
N LEU A 1068 -35.71 -19.16 24.26
CA LEU A 1068 -36.16 -18.37 23.11
C LEU A 1068 -37.00 -17.17 23.55
N GLU A 1069 -37.87 -17.37 24.54
CA GLU A 1069 -38.64 -16.30 25.19
C GLU A 1069 -37.72 -15.31 25.91
N TYR A 1070 -36.70 -15.80 26.62
CA TYR A 1070 -35.72 -14.94 27.29
C TYR A 1070 -34.98 -14.02 26.30
N ILE A 1071 -34.51 -14.57 25.17
CA ILE A 1071 -33.88 -13.77 24.10
C ILE A 1071 -34.85 -12.74 23.53
N GLN A 1072 -36.09 -13.14 23.25
CA GLN A 1072 -37.07 -12.23 22.67
C GLN A 1072 -37.35 -11.04 23.59
N LEU A 1073 -37.44 -11.28 24.90
CA LEU A 1073 -37.61 -10.25 25.92
C LEU A 1073 -36.37 -9.33 26.03
N LEU A 1074 -35.16 -9.89 26.00
CA LEU A 1074 -33.93 -9.10 25.97
C LEU A 1074 -33.78 -8.27 24.68
N GLY A 1075 -34.14 -8.85 23.54
CA GLY A 1075 -34.14 -8.16 22.24
C GLY A 1075 -35.13 -6.99 22.23
N ASN A 1076 -36.31 -7.17 22.83
CA ASN A 1076 -37.29 -6.09 23.00
C ASN A 1076 -36.76 -4.98 23.93
N ALA A 1077 -36.15 -5.35 25.07
CA ALA A 1077 -35.55 -4.39 25.99
C ALA A 1077 -34.41 -3.59 25.33
N GLN A 1078 -33.59 -4.24 24.52
CA GLN A 1078 -32.49 -3.60 23.79
C GLN A 1078 -32.99 -2.70 22.64
N SER A 1079 -34.07 -3.09 21.96
CA SER A 1079 -34.73 -2.24 20.96
C SER A 1079 -35.22 -0.91 21.57
N ILE A 1080 -35.68 -0.91 22.82
CA ILE A 1080 -36.07 0.33 23.52
C ILE A 1080 -34.87 1.29 23.65
N GLU A 1081 -33.69 0.78 24.01
CA GLU A 1081 -32.47 1.58 24.16
C GLU A 1081 -31.94 2.10 22.82
N THR A 1082 -31.89 1.24 21.81
CA THR A 1082 -31.46 1.62 20.45
C THR A 1082 -32.40 2.67 19.86
N ASN A 1083 -33.71 2.53 20.04
CA ASN A 1083 -34.70 3.50 19.55
C ASN A 1083 -34.66 4.82 20.32
N TYR A 1084 -34.37 4.79 21.62
CA TYR A 1084 -34.12 5.99 22.42
C TYR A 1084 -32.90 6.75 21.89
N LEU A 1085 -31.76 6.07 21.72
CA LEU A 1085 -30.53 6.68 21.20
C LEU A 1085 -30.73 7.24 19.78
N ASN A 1086 -31.45 6.52 18.92
CA ASN A 1086 -31.77 7.00 17.57
C ASN A 1086 -32.69 8.23 17.63
N SER A 1087 -33.75 8.21 18.45
CA SER A 1087 -34.65 9.35 18.60
C SER A 1087 -33.94 10.58 19.16
N LEU A 1088 -33.02 10.39 20.11
CA LEU A 1088 -32.21 11.47 20.69
C LEU A 1088 -31.21 12.04 19.69
N PHE A 1089 -30.60 11.17 18.88
CA PHE A 1089 -29.73 11.57 17.78
C PHE A 1089 -30.50 12.38 16.74
N GLN A 1090 -31.65 11.91 16.28
CA GLN A 1090 -32.50 12.65 15.33
C GLN A 1090 -32.92 13.99 15.92
N TYR A 1091 -33.37 14.03 17.17
CA TYR A 1091 -33.70 15.28 17.85
C TYR A 1091 -32.54 16.27 17.83
N ASN A 1092 -31.34 15.83 18.20
CA ASN A 1092 -30.15 16.68 18.19
C ASN A 1092 -29.76 17.13 16.77
N MET A 1093 -29.91 16.28 15.76
CA MET A 1093 -29.68 16.66 14.35
C MET A 1093 -30.65 17.73 13.88
N THR A 1094 -31.94 17.59 14.21
CA THR A 1094 -32.98 18.56 13.89
C THR A 1094 -32.77 19.88 14.65
N VAL A 1095 -32.34 19.85 15.91
CA VAL A 1095 -31.96 21.05 16.68
C VAL A 1095 -30.76 21.75 16.06
N LEU A 1096 -29.72 21.02 15.63
CA LEU A 1096 -28.57 21.63 14.95
C LEU A 1096 -28.95 22.25 13.60
N GLU A 1097 -29.85 21.62 12.85
CA GLU A 1097 -30.36 22.20 11.60
C GLU A 1097 -31.20 23.46 11.85
N ALA A 1098 -31.96 23.51 12.94
CA ALA A 1098 -32.74 24.69 13.33
C ALA A 1098 -31.86 25.82 13.89
N ASN A 1099 -30.89 25.52 14.75
CA ASN A 1099 -30.00 26.51 15.37
C ASN A 1099 -29.03 27.16 14.37
N TYR A 1100 -28.67 26.44 13.31
CA TYR A 1100 -27.75 26.90 12.26
C TYR A 1100 -28.42 26.88 10.88
N LEU A 1101 -29.68 27.30 10.84
CA LEU A 1101 -30.53 27.22 9.65
C LEU A 1101 -29.95 28.07 8.51
N ILE A 1102 -29.62 27.41 7.40
CA ILE A 1102 -29.26 28.07 6.13
C ILE A 1102 -30.01 27.31 5.03
N ILE A 1103 -30.63 28.05 4.12
CA ILE A 1103 -31.27 27.50 2.93
C ILE A 1103 -30.27 27.63 1.79
N GLY A 1104 -29.57 26.55 1.46
CA GLY A 1104 -28.81 26.48 0.22
C GLY A 1104 -29.76 26.34 -0.97
N ASN A 1105 -29.35 26.79 -2.15
CA ASN A 1105 -29.88 26.25 -3.39
C ASN A 1105 -29.32 24.83 -3.50
N GLU A 1106 -30.10 23.82 -3.12
CA GLU A 1106 -29.90 22.44 -3.61
C GLU A 1106 -30.18 22.36 -5.11
#